data_AF-A0A090DVY7-F1
#
_entry.id   AF-A0A090DVY7-F1
#
_cell.length_a   1.000
_cell.length_b   1.000
_cell.length_c   1.000
_cell.angle_alpha   90.00
_cell.angle_beta   90.00
_cell.angle_gamma   90.00
#
_symmetry.space_group_name_H-M   'P 1'
#
loop_
_entity.id
_entity.type
_entity.pdbx_description
1 polymer ?
#
loop_
_entity_poly.entity_id
_entity_poly.type
_entity_poly.pdbx_seq_one_letter_code
_entity_poly.pdbx_strand_id
1 'polypeptide(L)'
;MLQQGALGEAVATAARAPVALIGATKAFGGTVALKDVSFDLRSGEVLALLGENGAGKSTCVKLLAGVYSPTGGHVEVDGKPAAFRSPHDAQAAGIAVMHQHPGLFPDLSVAENIYLGHMPRDRFGGIDNAAVLVGARKVLATVGLAVPADTRLGALRTSEQQLVEIARALSLEARVLIMDEPTAALSQREVERLFAVVADLKAHGVAMMFVGHRMDEIFRIADRIAVLRDGRLVGVRPKAELGRAAAISMMVGREVSDLYPDRREKPGALVLAARGLSRAGAFAGIDLKLYAGEVVGLGGLVGSGRTEIARALFGIDQPDAGEILIDGRPVRFASARDAMDARIAYVSEDRMGQSLVMDFGVLDNAVLPVLDKAARFGLYGTDRAVGLVADWLKRMRLRFAGYGQPVKELSGGNQQKVVLAKWLRTEPRVLILDEPTQGIDVGTKAEVHAMIADLAEQGMAILLISSEMPELIGMCDRVVVLREGHRTAEFASGEATQEKVLEAATRTIEQAGATTQTEQAALEEASNGPANILKRREFGLLAAMLAVAIPVTIINPRMVSAANLTAVSMDAALLVVAALAQMLVLITRNIDLSIASVIGLSAYMAASMVQAYPGLDIAIGLATACAVGMICGLINGLVVTRGKIPAIVVTLASMSIFRGFNSIWAAGDQISADEVTQMWLDMTGLKLAGVPLIVAIAILILGAGYVLLYRTAIGRELFATGSNPDGARLIGIPVDRRILMAFGLAGLLGGLCGALWASRYATIDARVALGFELTVIASAVVGGVAIRGGSGTLLGIVLGSLTLLVIKNGLTLVRVDPLWLQGVYGLVILVAIGIDTFIVRRAEQARQARMR
;
A
#
# COMPACT_ATOMS: atom_id res chain seq x y z
N MET A 1 13.21 -29.22 -63.81
CA MET A 1 12.13 -28.81 -62.89
C MET A 1 12.41 -29.26 -61.43
N LEU A 2 13.68 -29.26 -60.98
CA LEU A 2 14.09 -29.73 -59.65
C LEU A 2 15.23 -28.89 -59.04
N GLN A 3 15.26 -27.58 -59.31
CA GLN A 3 16.31 -26.69 -58.78
C GLN A 3 15.79 -25.30 -58.35
N GLN A 4 14.47 -25.18 -58.11
CA GLN A 4 13.86 -23.97 -57.52
C GLN A 4 13.28 -24.20 -56.12
N GLY A 5 13.28 -25.44 -55.60
CA GLY A 5 12.75 -25.76 -54.27
C GLY A 5 13.72 -25.52 -53.10
N ALA A 6 15.03 -25.38 -53.36
CA ALA A 6 16.05 -25.31 -52.31
C ALA A 6 16.52 -23.90 -51.93
N LEU A 7 16.01 -22.86 -52.60
CA LEU A 7 16.31 -21.45 -52.30
C LEU A 7 15.18 -20.75 -51.51
N GLY A 8 14.10 -21.46 -51.18
CA GLY A 8 12.95 -20.95 -50.42
C GLY A 8 12.94 -21.30 -48.93
N GLU A 9 13.81 -22.21 -48.47
CA GLU A 9 13.86 -22.65 -47.05
C GLU A 9 15.04 -22.04 -46.26
N ALA A 10 15.84 -21.18 -46.88
CA ALA A 10 16.95 -20.46 -46.22
C ALA A 10 16.71 -18.94 -46.13
N VAL A 11 15.44 -18.50 -46.13
CA VAL A 11 15.09 -17.17 -45.63
C VAL A 11 14.95 -17.29 -44.13
N ALA A 12 15.99 -16.83 -43.43
CA ALA A 12 16.10 -16.65 -41.99
C ALA A 12 14.78 -16.84 -41.22
N THR A 13 14.72 -17.91 -40.41
CA THR A 13 13.88 -17.97 -39.22
C THR A 13 14.26 -16.81 -38.31
N ALA A 14 13.75 -15.61 -38.61
CA ALA A 14 13.68 -14.53 -37.66
C ALA A 14 12.97 -15.12 -36.43
N ALA A 15 13.68 -15.22 -35.32
CA ALA A 15 13.12 -15.70 -34.07
C ALA A 15 11.81 -14.95 -33.82
N ARG A 16 10.68 -15.68 -33.84
CA ARG A 16 9.35 -15.07 -33.67
C ARG A 16 9.32 -14.36 -32.33
N ALA A 17 8.80 -13.14 -32.31
CA ALA A 17 8.67 -12.37 -31.08
C ALA A 17 7.81 -13.15 -30.07
N PRO A 18 8.27 -13.35 -28.83
CA PRO A 18 7.48 -14.06 -27.81
C PRO A 18 6.12 -13.41 -27.57
N VAL A 19 6.01 -12.08 -27.66
CA VAL A 19 4.77 -11.34 -27.47
C VAL A 19 4.68 -10.15 -28.43
N ALA A 20 3.49 -9.88 -28.97
CA ALA A 20 3.21 -8.69 -29.78
C ALA A 20 1.80 -8.13 -29.53
N LEU A 21 1.64 -6.83 -29.74
CA LEU A 21 0.34 -6.16 -29.90
C LEU A 21 0.12 -5.94 -31.39
N ILE A 22 -1.06 -6.30 -31.91
CA ILE A 22 -1.39 -6.20 -33.33
C ILE A 22 -2.71 -5.45 -33.50
N GLY A 23 -2.66 -4.27 -34.13
CA GLY A 23 -3.81 -3.41 -34.43
C GLY A 23 -4.63 -3.04 -33.18
N ALA A 24 -4.00 -3.03 -32.01
CA ALA A 24 -4.72 -3.01 -30.75
C ALA A 24 -5.38 -1.65 -30.52
N THR A 25 -6.69 -1.69 -30.27
CA THR A 25 -7.53 -0.53 -29.95
C THR A 25 -8.19 -0.77 -28.60
N LYS A 26 -8.20 0.24 -27.73
CA LYS A 26 -8.88 0.19 -26.44
C LYS A 26 -9.64 1.48 -26.16
N ALA A 27 -10.96 1.36 -26.05
CA ALA A 27 -11.85 2.43 -25.59
C ALA A 27 -12.39 2.16 -24.18
N PHE A 28 -12.53 3.22 -23.39
CA PHE A 28 -13.18 3.22 -22.08
C PHE A 28 -14.34 4.23 -22.10
N GLY A 29 -15.57 3.74 -22.16
CA GLY A 29 -16.74 4.62 -22.33
C GLY A 29 -16.59 5.51 -23.57
N GLY A 30 -16.60 6.83 -23.38
CA GLY A 30 -16.44 7.82 -24.46
C GLY A 30 -15.00 8.14 -24.87
N THR A 31 -13.98 7.62 -24.19
CA THR A 31 -12.57 7.96 -24.45
C THR A 31 -11.82 6.80 -25.12
N VAL A 32 -11.18 7.06 -26.26
CA VAL A 32 -10.30 6.10 -26.95
C VAL A 32 -8.89 6.27 -26.38
N ALA A 33 -8.44 5.30 -25.59
CA ALA A 33 -7.12 5.33 -24.94
C ALA A 33 -6.00 4.80 -25.86
N LEU A 34 -6.31 3.86 -26.75
CA LEU A 34 -5.41 3.36 -27.78
C LEU A 34 -6.17 3.18 -29.09
N LYS A 35 -5.55 3.52 -30.21
CA LYS A 35 -6.09 3.34 -31.55
C LYS A 35 -5.02 2.78 -32.48
N ASP A 36 -5.26 1.55 -32.95
CA ASP A 36 -4.45 0.87 -33.97
C ASP A 36 -2.95 0.81 -33.65
N VAL A 37 -2.62 0.33 -32.44
CA VAL A 37 -1.22 0.24 -31.98
C VAL A 37 -0.65 -1.14 -32.23
N SER A 38 0.52 -1.20 -32.90
CA SER A 38 1.21 -2.45 -33.24
C SER A 38 2.71 -2.41 -32.92
N PHE A 39 3.20 -3.30 -32.06
CA PHE A 39 4.63 -3.49 -31.80
C PHE A 39 4.92 -4.88 -31.21
N ASP A 40 6.17 -5.32 -31.30
CA ASP A 40 6.65 -6.64 -30.88
C ASP A 40 7.77 -6.55 -29.83
N LEU A 41 7.80 -7.52 -28.90
CA LEU A 41 8.85 -7.69 -27.90
C LEU A 41 9.73 -8.87 -28.30
N ARG A 42 11.03 -8.64 -28.57
CA ARG A 42 11.96 -9.66 -29.06
C ARG A 42 12.85 -10.20 -27.95
N SER A 43 13.14 -11.50 -28.00
CA SER A 43 14.05 -12.16 -27.05
C SER A 43 15.43 -11.51 -27.02
N GLY A 44 15.95 -11.21 -25.83
CA GLY A 44 17.25 -10.56 -25.66
C GLY A 44 17.30 -9.11 -26.12
N GLU A 45 16.16 -8.44 -26.24
CA GLU A 45 16.04 -7.04 -26.65
C GLU A 45 15.26 -6.24 -25.60
N VAL A 46 15.66 -4.98 -25.37
CA VAL A 46 14.90 -4.00 -24.59
C VAL A 46 14.21 -3.01 -25.52
N LEU A 47 12.87 -3.07 -25.57
CA LEU A 47 12.02 -2.06 -26.20
C LEU A 47 11.65 -0.98 -25.18
N ALA A 48 12.12 0.25 -25.39
CA ALA A 48 11.67 1.39 -24.61
C ALA A 48 10.34 1.94 -25.16
N LEU A 49 9.34 2.12 -24.28
CA LEU A 49 8.06 2.72 -24.62
C LEU A 49 8.02 4.17 -24.11
N LEU A 50 8.10 5.11 -25.05
CA LEU A 50 8.07 6.55 -24.81
C LEU A 50 6.71 7.15 -25.16
N GLY A 51 6.40 8.28 -24.53
CA GLY A 51 5.19 9.05 -24.81
C GLY A 51 4.84 9.96 -23.65
N GLU A 52 4.00 10.96 -23.89
CA GLU A 52 3.49 11.85 -22.84
C GLU A 52 2.59 11.10 -21.84
N ASN A 53 2.26 11.76 -20.72
CA ASN A 53 1.24 11.25 -19.81
C ASN A 53 -0.11 11.20 -20.52
N GLY A 54 -0.79 10.06 -20.44
CA GLY A 54 -2.03 9.85 -21.19
C GLY A 54 -1.84 9.44 -22.66
N ALA A 55 -0.60 9.28 -23.15
CA ALA A 55 -0.35 8.81 -24.52
C ALA A 55 -0.77 7.34 -24.76
N GLY A 56 -1.12 6.58 -23.71
CA GLY A 56 -1.58 5.18 -23.81
C GLY A 56 -0.60 4.13 -23.31
N LYS A 57 0.58 4.51 -22.79
CA LYS A 57 1.64 3.58 -22.32
C LYS A 57 1.13 2.52 -21.34
N SER A 58 0.51 2.95 -20.23
CA SER A 58 -0.03 2.02 -19.23
C SER A 58 -1.20 1.18 -19.76
N THR A 59 -1.91 1.66 -20.79
CA THR A 59 -2.94 0.86 -21.48
C THR A 59 -2.28 -0.27 -22.26
N CYS A 60 -1.16 -0.03 -22.96
CA CYS A 60 -0.38 -1.09 -23.62
C CYS A 60 0.09 -2.14 -22.61
N VAL A 61 0.66 -1.70 -21.47
CA VAL A 61 1.07 -2.59 -20.37
C VAL A 61 -0.11 -3.44 -19.89
N LYS A 62 -1.27 -2.84 -19.60
CA LYS A 62 -2.45 -3.54 -19.08
C LYS A 62 -3.09 -4.51 -20.08
N LEU A 63 -2.97 -4.25 -21.40
CA LEU A 63 -3.38 -5.19 -22.44
C LEU A 63 -2.46 -6.42 -22.47
N LEU A 64 -1.14 -6.19 -22.48
CA LEU A 64 -0.13 -7.27 -22.45
C LEU A 64 -0.19 -8.10 -21.16
N ALA A 65 -0.50 -7.44 -20.04
CA ALA A 65 -0.65 -8.06 -18.73
C ALA A 65 -1.98 -8.82 -18.55
N GLY A 66 -2.88 -8.84 -19.53
CA GLY A 66 -4.20 -9.50 -19.39
C GLY A 66 -5.15 -8.85 -18.38
N VAL A 67 -4.86 -7.62 -17.94
CA VAL A 67 -5.75 -6.82 -17.06
C VAL A 67 -6.93 -6.29 -17.86
N TYR A 68 -6.70 -5.87 -19.11
CA TYR A 68 -7.74 -5.45 -20.04
C TYR A 68 -7.69 -6.30 -21.31
N SER A 69 -8.86 -6.56 -21.89
CA SER A 69 -8.96 -7.06 -23.26
C SER A 69 -9.07 -5.89 -24.24
N PRO A 70 -8.43 -5.97 -25.42
CA PRO A 70 -8.57 -4.97 -26.47
C PRO A 70 -10.02 -4.92 -26.97
N THR A 71 -10.51 -3.74 -27.36
CA THR A 71 -11.83 -3.58 -28.01
C THR A 71 -11.75 -3.81 -29.52
N GLY A 72 -10.54 -3.80 -30.09
CA GLY A 72 -10.25 -4.19 -31.48
C GLY A 72 -8.76 -4.57 -31.60
N GLY A 73 -8.40 -5.38 -32.61
CA GLY A 73 -7.08 -6.02 -32.68
C GLY A 73 -6.90 -7.12 -31.64
N HIS A 74 -5.67 -7.59 -31.42
CA HIS A 74 -5.37 -8.67 -30.49
C HIS A 74 -3.94 -8.63 -29.94
N VAL A 75 -3.70 -9.40 -28.88
CA VAL A 75 -2.36 -9.74 -28.39
C VAL A 75 -1.94 -11.06 -29.03
N GLU A 76 -0.68 -11.19 -29.42
CA GLU A 76 -0.10 -12.45 -29.89
C GLU A 76 0.93 -12.97 -28.90
N VAL A 77 0.96 -14.30 -28.72
CA VAL A 77 2.01 -15.03 -28.02
C VAL A 77 2.58 -16.06 -28.98
N ASP A 78 3.89 -16.06 -29.19
CA ASP A 78 4.60 -16.94 -30.14
C ASP A 78 3.99 -16.89 -31.57
N GLY A 79 3.50 -15.70 -31.97
CA GLY A 79 2.88 -15.44 -33.27
C GLY A 79 1.45 -15.98 -33.43
N LYS A 80 0.78 -16.33 -32.34
CA LYS A 80 -0.64 -16.77 -32.34
C LYS A 80 -1.49 -15.82 -31.51
N PRO A 81 -2.71 -15.45 -31.95
CA PRO A 81 -3.63 -14.67 -31.15
C PRO A 81 -3.89 -15.30 -29.77
N ALA A 82 -3.74 -14.52 -28.72
CA ALA A 82 -3.96 -14.91 -27.32
C ALA A 82 -5.06 -14.06 -26.71
N ALA A 83 -6.03 -14.70 -26.06
CA ALA A 83 -7.14 -14.05 -25.39
C ALA A 83 -6.98 -14.19 -23.87
N PHE A 84 -6.31 -13.23 -23.24
CA PHE A 84 -6.20 -13.17 -21.79
C PHE A 84 -7.53 -12.75 -21.16
N ARG A 85 -8.04 -13.55 -20.23
CA ARG A 85 -9.22 -13.27 -19.40
C ARG A 85 -8.84 -12.78 -18.02
N SER A 86 -7.59 -13.00 -17.62
CA SER A 86 -7.03 -12.55 -16.36
C SER A 86 -5.52 -12.37 -16.46
N PRO A 87 -4.90 -11.62 -15.51
CA PRO A 87 -3.44 -11.51 -15.43
C PRO A 87 -2.73 -12.85 -15.26
N HIS A 88 -3.38 -13.84 -14.66
CA HIS A 88 -2.85 -15.20 -14.53
C HIS A 88 -2.63 -15.86 -15.91
N ASP A 89 -3.45 -15.54 -16.92
CA ASP A 89 -3.28 -16.11 -18.27
C ASP A 89 -2.03 -15.55 -18.95
N ALA A 90 -1.75 -14.25 -18.76
CA ALA A 90 -0.54 -13.61 -19.26
C ALA A 90 0.72 -14.15 -18.55
N GLN A 91 0.65 -14.32 -17.23
CA GLN A 91 1.72 -14.91 -16.44
C GLN A 91 2.00 -16.37 -16.83
N ALA A 92 0.95 -17.17 -17.06
CA ALA A 92 1.09 -18.54 -17.58
C ALA A 92 1.69 -18.59 -18.99
N ALA A 93 1.52 -17.52 -19.78
CA ALA A 93 2.22 -17.33 -21.06
C ALA A 93 3.67 -16.85 -20.90
N GLY A 94 4.18 -16.67 -19.68
CA GLY A 94 5.54 -16.24 -19.39
C GLY A 94 5.75 -14.73 -19.44
N ILE A 95 4.68 -13.94 -19.27
CA ILE A 95 4.72 -12.47 -19.24
C ILE A 95 4.70 -12.00 -17.78
N ALA A 96 5.82 -11.46 -17.30
CA ALA A 96 5.92 -10.83 -15.99
C ALA A 96 5.86 -9.31 -16.12
N VAL A 97 5.18 -8.64 -15.19
CA VAL A 97 5.01 -7.19 -15.18
C VAL A 97 5.41 -6.63 -13.83
N MET A 98 6.28 -5.64 -13.85
CA MET A 98 6.66 -4.79 -12.73
C MET A 98 5.89 -3.48 -12.86
N HIS A 99 5.08 -3.15 -11.86
CA HIS A 99 4.15 -2.02 -11.91
C HIS A 99 4.72 -0.79 -11.18
N GLN A 100 4.28 0.40 -11.57
CA GLN A 100 4.72 1.69 -11.00
C GLN A 100 4.48 1.81 -9.48
N HIS A 101 3.46 1.12 -8.94
CA HIS A 101 3.24 0.98 -7.50
C HIS A 101 3.43 -0.47 -7.11
N PRO A 102 4.29 -0.78 -6.12
CA PRO A 102 4.60 -2.16 -5.77
C PRO A 102 3.33 -2.92 -5.40
N GLY A 103 2.98 -3.94 -6.18
CA GLY A 103 1.92 -4.91 -5.86
C GLY A 103 2.34 -5.89 -4.77
N LEU A 104 3.13 -5.40 -3.81
CA LEU A 104 3.72 -6.18 -2.74
C LEU A 104 2.83 -6.13 -1.48
N PHE A 105 3.11 -7.04 -0.56
CA PHE A 105 2.33 -7.34 0.64
C PHE A 105 3.21 -7.08 1.87
N PRO A 106 3.13 -5.88 2.48
CA PRO A 106 3.98 -5.48 3.60
C PRO A 106 3.94 -6.45 4.80
N ASP A 107 2.81 -7.11 5.02
CA ASP A 107 2.61 -8.03 6.14
C ASP A 107 3.23 -9.42 5.91
N LEU A 108 3.48 -9.78 4.66
CA LEU A 108 4.11 -11.04 4.27
C LEU A 108 5.64 -10.90 4.28
N SER A 109 6.33 -12.04 4.38
CA SER A 109 7.78 -12.10 4.26
C SER A 109 8.25 -11.76 2.84
N VAL A 110 9.53 -11.40 2.70
CA VAL A 110 10.18 -11.21 1.40
C VAL A 110 10.05 -12.47 0.54
N ALA A 111 10.27 -13.66 1.10
CA ALA A 111 10.15 -14.93 0.40
C ALA A 111 8.71 -15.19 -0.08
N GLU A 112 7.72 -14.91 0.76
CA GLU A 112 6.32 -15.00 0.36
C GLU A 112 5.98 -14.00 -0.75
N ASN A 113 6.47 -12.76 -0.67
CA ASN A 113 6.28 -11.76 -1.72
C ASN A 113 6.86 -12.20 -3.06
N ILE A 114 8.05 -12.81 -3.06
CA ILE A 114 8.70 -13.34 -4.25
C ILE A 114 7.89 -14.49 -4.83
N TYR A 115 7.47 -15.47 -4.03
CA TYR A 115 6.85 -16.71 -4.54
C TYR A 115 5.31 -16.71 -4.59
N LEU A 116 4.64 -15.65 -4.14
CA LEU A 116 3.17 -15.62 -4.14
C LEU A 116 2.62 -15.80 -5.56
N GLY A 117 1.73 -16.78 -5.71
CA GLY A 117 1.15 -17.22 -6.98
C GLY A 117 1.88 -18.39 -7.65
N HIS A 118 3.09 -18.73 -7.23
CA HIS A 118 3.90 -19.81 -7.83
C HIS A 118 4.78 -20.54 -6.80
N MET A 119 4.27 -20.72 -5.58
CA MET A 119 5.00 -21.37 -4.49
C MET A 119 5.30 -22.85 -4.82
N PRO A 120 6.56 -23.30 -4.70
CA PRO A 120 6.93 -24.71 -4.77
C PRO A 120 6.08 -25.58 -3.83
N ARG A 121 5.73 -26.79 -4.29
CA ARG A 121 4.94 -27.74 -3.52
C ARG A 121 5.78 -28.94 -3.10
N ASP A 122 5.51 -29.46 -1.92
CA ASP A 122 6.09 -30.70 -1.44
C ASP A 122 5.35 -31.93 -1.97
N ARG A 123 5.84 -33.12 -1.57
CA ARG A 123 5.28 -34.43 -1.99
C ARG A 123 3.81 -34.65 -1.58
N PHE A 124 3.28 -33.86 -0.64
CA PHE A 124 1.90 -33.94 -0.17
C PHE A 124 1.01 -32.85 -0.77
N GLY A 125 1.54 -32.07 -1.72
CA GLY A 125 0.82 -30.98 -2.38
C GLY A 125 0.72 -29.69 -1.56
N GLY A 126 1.34 -29.63 -0.37
CA GLY A 126 1.43 -28.43 0.46
C GLY A 126 2.59 -27.53 0.04
N ILE A 127 2.61 -26.27 0.49
CA ILE A 127 3.72 -25.35 0.23
C ILE A 127 5.01 -25.89 0.87
N ASP A 128 6.07 -26.00 0.07
CA ASP A 128 7.41 -26.28 0.53
C ASP A 128 8.11 -24.98 0.97
N ASN A 129 7.94 -24.63 2.24
CA ASN A 129 8.52 -23.42 2.82
C ASN A 129 10.06 -23.42 2.78
N ALA A 130 10.69 -24.60 2.82
CA ALA A 130 12.15 -24.68 2.75
C ALA A 130 12.63 -24.35 1.34
N ALA A 131 11.97 -24.90 0.30
CA ALA A 131 12.25 -24.56 -1.09
C ALA A 131 11.99 -23.08 -1.38
N VAL A 132 10.89 -22.50 -0.87
CA VAL A 132 10.58 -21.07 -0.98
C VAL A 132 11.71 -20.21 -0.39
N LEU A 133 12.19 -20.52 0.82
CA LEU A 133 13.27 -19.75 1.45
C LEU A 133 14.60 -19.88 0.72
N VAL A 134 14.96 -21.09 0.26
CA VAL A 134 16.19 -21.33 -0.50
C VAL A 134 16.16 -20.60 -1.84
N GLY A 135 15.04 -20.71 -2.57
CA GLY A 135 14.85 -20.01 -3.83
C GLY A 135 14.89 -18.50 -3.67
N ALA A 136 14.23 -17.96 -2.64
CA ALA A 136 14.21 -16.52 -2.37
C ALA A 136 15.61 -15.99 -2.09
N ARG A 137 16.43 -16.70 -1.30
CA ARG A 137 17.83 -16.32 -1.04
C ARG A 137 18.66 -16.26 -2.32
N LYS A 138 18.46 -17.21 -3.25
CA LYS A 138 19.16 -17.22 -4.54
C LYS A 138 18.83 -15.97 -5.36
N VAL A 139 17.56 -15.66 -5.51
CA VAL A 139 17.14 -14.52 -6.35
C VAL A 139 17.45 -13.17 -5.69
N LEU A 140 17.37 -13.09 -4.35
CA LEU A 140 17.82 -11.91 -3.59
C LEU A 140 19.31 -11.64 -3.79
N ALA A 141 20.15 -12.68 -3.83
CA ALA A 141 21.56 -12.54 -4.13
C ALA A 141 21.80 -12.03 -5.57
N THR A 142 21.01 -12.50 -6.55
CA THR A 142 21.08 -12.01 -7.94
C THR A 142 20.79 -10.51 -8.06
N VAL A 143 19.80 -9.99 -7.31
CA VAL A 143 19.49 -8.55 -7.31
C VAL A 143 20.39 -7.73 -6.36
N GLY A 144 21.30 -8.38 -5.64
CA GLY A 144 22.22 -7.75 -4.69
C GLY A 144 21.55 -7.22 -3.41
N LEU A 145 20.42 -7.81 -2.99
CA LEU A 145 19.73 -7.45 -1.75
C LEU A 145 20.10 -8.41 -0.62
N ALA A 146 20.92 -7.93 0.32
CA ALA A 146 21.39 -8.70 1.48
C ALA A 146 20.40 -8.62 2.65
N VAL A 147 19.25 -9.29 2.54
CA VAL A 147 18.26 -9.38 3.63
C VAL A 147 17.83 -10.83 3.89
N PRO A 148 17.54 -11.23 5.14
CA PRO A 148 16.94 -12.52 5.42
C PRO A 148 15.58 -12.64 4.73
N ALA A 149 15.37 -13.73 3.98
CA ALA A 149 14.16 -13.91 3.16
C ALA A 149 12.87 -14.07 3.98
N ASP A 150 12.96 -14.41 5.26
CA ASP A 150 11.86 -14.49 6.23
C ASP A 150 11.50 -13.14 6.86
N THR A 151 12.25 -12.07 6.56
CA THR A 151 11.94 -10.72 7.01
C THR A 151 10.62 -10.25 6.42
N ARG A 152 9.76 -9.62 7.24
CA ARG A 152 8.55 -8.96 6.73
C ARG A 152 8.90 -7.83 5.78
N LEU A 153 8.25 -7.77 4.63
CA LEU A 153 8.52 -6.76 3.61
C LEU A 153 8.33 -5.33 4.14
N GLY A 154 7.34 -5.10 5.01
CA GLY A 154 7.07 -3.79 5.61
C GLY A 154 8.23 -3.23 6.45
N ALA A 155 9.20 -4.06 6.84
CA ALA A 155 10.42 -3.63 7.54
C ALA A 155 11.50 -3.08 6.60
N LEU A 156 11.39 -3.33 5.29
CA LEU A 156 12.33 -2.87 4.27
C LEU A 156 12.10 -1.40 3.90
N ARG A 157 13.17 -0.72 3.47
CA ARG A 157 13.12 0.59 2.83
C ARG A 157 12.39 0.48 1.49
N THR A 158 11.82 1.58 1.00
CA THR A 158 11.08 1.60 -0.27
C THR A 158 11.93 1.10 -1.44
N SER A 159 13.22 1.47 -1.47
CA SER A 159 14.13 1.02 -2.52
C SER A 159 14.50 -0.47 -2.43
N GLU A 160 14.62 -1.02 -1.23
CA GLU A 160 14.79 -2.46 -1.01
C GLU A 160 13.54 -3.23 -1.45
N GLN A 161 12.34 -2.70 -1.21
CA GLN A 161 11.09 -3.29 -1.70
C GLN A 161 11.05 -3.37 -3.22
N GLN A 162 11.57 -2.35 -3.92
CA GLN A 162 11.70 -2.37 -5.37
C GLN A 162 12.60 -3.52 -5.86
N LEU A 163 13.72 -3.78 -5.17
CA LEU A 163 14.59 -4.92 -5.46
C LEU A 163 13.88 -6.26 -5.21
N VAL A 164 12.99 -6.34 -4.21
CA VAL A 164 12.14 -7.53 -3.99
C VAL A 164 11.14 -7.73 -5.15
N GLU A 165 10.61 -6.66 -5.73
CA GLU A 165 9.74 -6.77 -6.91
C GLU A 165 10.50 -7.26 -8.15
N ILE A 166 11.74 -6.79 -8.35
CA ILE A 166 12.63 -7.33 -9.39
C ILE A 166 12.90 -8.81 -9.13
N ALA A 167 13.22 -9.18 -7.88
CA ALA A 167 13.45 -10.57 -7.50
C ALA A 167 12.21 -11.45 -7.75
N ARG A 168 11.01 -10.94 -7.48
CA ARG A 168 9.76 -11.61 -7.82
C ARG A 168 9.59 -11.84 -9.32
N ALA A 169 9.94 -10.86 -10.15
CA ALA A 169 9.88 -11.03 -11.59
C ALA A 169 10.87 -12.09 -12.08
N LEU A 170 12.07 -12.13 -11.50
CA LEU A 170 13.11 -13.14 -11.79
C LEU A 170 12.72 -14.57 -11.36
N SER A 171 11.95 -14.73 -10.27
CA SER A 171 11.53 -16.06 -9.80
C SER A 171 10.49 -16.72 -10.69
N LEU A 172 9.86 -15.96 -11.60
CA LEU A 172 8.82 -16.44 -12.50
C LEU A 172 9.33 -17.11 -13.78
N GLU A 173 10.65 -17.22 -13.97
CA GLU A 173 11.26 -17.73 -15.23
C GLU A 173 10.63 -17.07 -16.47
N ALA A 174 10.44 -15.76 -16.40
CA ALA A 174 9.68 -15.01 -17.41
C ALA A 174 10.38 -14.99 -18.77
N ARG A 175 9.62 -15.26 -19.85
CA ARG A 175 10.07 -15.08 -21.23
C ARG A 175 10.02 -13.60 -21.66
N VAL A 176 9.09 -12.86 -21.05
CA VAL A 176 8.88 -11.43 -21.26
C VAL A 176 8.79 -10.70 -19.92
N LEU A 177 9.57 -9.64 -19.74
CA LEU A 177 9.52 -8.76 -18.58
C LEU A 177 9.14 -7.33 -19.00
N ILE A 178 8.02 -6.83 -18.48
CA ILE A 178 7.56 -5.46 -18.68
C ILE A 178 7.83 -4.66 -17.41
N MET A 179 8.59 -3.56 -17.52
CA MET A 179 8.92 -2.67 -16.42
C MET A 179 8.26 -1.31 -16.63
N ASP A 180 7.26 -0.98 -15.81
CA ASP A 180 6.53 0.28 -15.88
C ASP A 180 7.09 1.32 -14.89
N GLU A 181 7.92 2.25 -15.39
CA GLU A 181 8.64 3.27 -14.62
C GLU A 181 9.46 2.73 -13.42
N PRO A 182 10.34 1.74 -13.63
CA PRO A 182 10.98 1.00 -12.54
C PRO A 182 11.97 1.82 -11.70
N THR A 183 12.38 3.00 -12.17
CA THR A 183 13.41 3.87 -11.58
C THR A 183 12.85 5.06 -10.80
N ALA A 184 11.53 5.28 -10.80
CA ALA A 184 10.92 6.50 -10.26
C ALA A 184 11.22 6.73 -8.76
N ALA A 185 11.39 5.66 -7.98
CA ALA A 185 11.66 5.71 -6.54
C ALA A 185 13.09 5.26 -6.17
N LEU A 186 14.00 5.12 -7.14
CA LEU A 186 15.34 4.59 -6.95
C LEU A 186 16.40 5.69 -6.90
N SER A 187 17.38 5.55 -6.00
CA SER A 187 18.60 6.34 -6.03
C SER A 187 19.48 5.96 -7.23
N GLN A 188 20.41 6.83 -7.63
CA GLN A 188 21.29 6.57 -8.76
C GLN A 188 22.05 5.22 -8.62
N ARG A 189 22.54 4.89 -7.42
CA ARG A 189 23.22 3.61 -7.15
C ARG A 189 22.31 2.39 -7.37
N GLU A 190 21.01 2.52 -7.10
CA GLU A 190 20.03 1.46 -7.28
C GLU A 190 19.60 1.33 -8.74
N VAL A 191 19.50 2.44 -9.47
CA VAL A 191 19.33 2.45 -10.93
C VAL A 191 20.45 1.69 -11.62
N GLU A 192 21.71 1.87 -11.21
CA GLU A 192 22.85 1.10 -11.73
C GLU A 192 22.69 -0.41 -11.54
N ARG A 193 22.20 -0.84 -10.37
CA ARG A 193 21.96 -2.26 -10.07
C ARG A 193 20.84 -2.84 -10.93
N LEU A 194 19.74 -2.10 -11.09
CA LEU A 194 18.66 -2.49 -11.99
C LEU A 194 19.18 -2.69 -13.42
N PHE A 195 20.02 -1.77 -13.92
CA PHE A 195 20.60 -1.90 -15.26
C PHE A 195 21.53 -3.11 -15.39
N ALA A 196 22.28 -3.46 -14.34
CA ALA A 196 23.07 -4.69 -14.32
C ALA A 196 22.17 -5.93 -14.43
N VAL A 197 21.06 -5.98 -13.68
CA VAL A 197 20.08 -7.08 -13.75
C VAL A 197 19.43 -7.15 -15.13
N VAL A 198 19.06 -6.02 -15.73
CA VAL A 198 18.49 -5.98 -17.09
C VAL A 198 19.49 -6.48 -18.12
N ALA A 199 20.77 -6.11 -18.01
CA ALA A 199 21.81 -6.60 -18.90
C ALA A 199 22.00 -8.13 -18.78
N ASP A 200 21.96 -8.67 -17.55
CA ASP A 200 22.02 -10.11 -17.31
C ASP A 200 20.80 -10.85 -17.90
N LEU A 201 19.59 -10.35 -17.68
CA LEU A 201 18.37 -10.92 -18.25
C LEU A 201 18.37 -10.89 -19.78
N LYS A 202 18.90 -9.80 -20.36
CA LYS A 202 19.08 -9.66 -21.80
C LYS A 202 20.00 -10.75 -22.34
N ALA A 203 21.13 -11.01 -21.67
CA ALA A 203 22.08 -12.05 -22.05
C ALA A 203 21.46 -13.46 -21.98
N HIS A 204 20.49 -13.66 -21.07
CA HIS A 204 19.72 -14.91 -20.97
C HIS A 204 18.52 -14.98 -21.92
N GLY A 205 18.35 -14.02 -22.84
CA GLY A 205 17.34 -14.08 -23.90
C GLY A 205 15.93 -13.64 -23.49
N VAL A 206 15.75 -13.02 -22.33
CA VAL A 206 14.45 -12.47 -21.90
C VAL A 206 14.09 -11.27 -22.77
N ALA A 207 12.86 -11.23 -23.29
CA ALA A 207 12.35 -10.06 -24.02
C ALA A 207 11.88 -9.00 -23.02
N MET A 208 12.21 -7.72 -23.24
CA MET A 208 11.92 -6.69 -22.24
C MET A 208 11.23 -5.47 -22.83
N MET A 209 10.29 -4.91 -22.06
CA MET A 209 9.73 -3.59 -22.31
C MET A 209 10.06 -2.67 -21.14
N PHE A 210 10.66 -1.52 -21.42
CA PHE A 210 10.99 -0.50 -20.43
C PHE A 210 10.13 0.74 -20.68
N VAL A 211 9.15 1.00 -19.83
CA VAL A 211 8.33 2.21 -19.91
C VAL A 211 8.95 3.27 -19.02
N GLY A 212 9.17 4.47 -19.56
CA GLY A 212 9.74 5.56 -18.79
C GLY A 212 9.71 6.88 -19.53
N HIS A 213 10.02 7.95 -18.81
CA HIS A 213 10.12 9.30 -19.34
C HIS A 213 11.52 9.93 -19.13
N ARG A 214 12.39 9.28 -18.34
CA ARG A 214 13.77 9.73 -18.09
C ARG A 214 14.67 9.36 -19.26
N MET A 215 15.00 10.35 -20.09
CA MET A 215 15.72 10.13 -21.36
C MET A 215 17.10 9.51 -21.17
N ASP A 216 17.86 9.94 -20.17
CA ASP A 216 19.19 9.37 -19.91
C ASP A 216 19.15 7.85 -19.67
N GLU A 217 18.12 7.39 -18.96
CA GLU A 217 17.91 5.98 -18.65
C GLU A 217 17.49 5.19 -19.88
N ILE A 218 16.52 5.72 -20.62
CA ILE A 218 15.98 5.09 -21.84
C ILE A 218 17.09 4.90 -22.88
N PHE A 219 17.87 5.94 -23.16
CA PHE A 219 18.96 5.87 -24.13
C PHE A 219 20.11 4.99 -23.67
N ARG A 220 20.26 4.81 -22.35
CA ARG A 220 21.24 3.90 -21.82
C ARG A 220 20.84 2.44 -22.01
N ILE A 221 19.58 2.09 -21.72
CA ILE A 221 19.14 0.69 -21.64
C ILE A 221 18.53 0.13 -22.93
N ALA A 222 17.92 0.98 -23.76
CA ALA A 222 17.11 0.54 -24.89
C ALA A 222 17.95 0.08 -26.10
N ASP A 223 17.42 -0.91 -26.80
CA ASP A 223 17.83 -1.32 -28.15
C ASP A 223 16.94 -0.68 -29.22
N ARG A 224 15.62 -0.67 -28.95
CA ARG A 224 14.58 -0.06 -29.78
C ARG A 224 13.73 0.90 -28.96
N ILE A 225 13.23 1.94 -29.60
CA ILE A 225 12.39 2.97 -29.00
C ILE A 225 11.07 3.03 -29.78
N ALA A 226 9.96 2.80 -29.09
CA ALA A 226 8.60 2.99 -29.57
C ALA A 226 8.02 4.28 -28.98
N VAL A 227 7.53 5.19 -29.81
CA VAL A 227 6.96 6.47 -29.36
C VAL A 227 5.45 6.46 -29.54
N LEU A 228 4.71 6.61 -28.45
CA LEU A 228 3.26 6.84 -28.44
C LEU A 228 2.94 8.33 -28.26
N ARG A 229 1.93 8.78 -28.99
CA ARG A 229 1.32 10.11 -28.87
C ARG A 229 -0.18 10.01 -29.12
N ASP A 230 -0.98 10.61 -28.24
CA ASP A 230 -2.44 10.65 -28.35
C ASP A 230 -3.10 9.27 -28.62
N GLY A 231 -2.62 8.23 -27.94
CA GLY A 231 -3.15 6.87 -28.09
C GLY A 231 -2.73 6.16 -29.38
N ARG A 232 -1.84 6.73 -30.18
CA ARG A 232 -1.31 6.15 -31.42
C ARG A 232 0.19 5.95 -31.35
N LEU A 233 0.66 4.92 -32.05
CA LEU A 233 2.08 4.69 -32.24
C LEU A 233 2.60 5.58 -33.38
N VAL A 234 3.49 6.52 -33.06
CA VAL A 234 4.13 7.42 -34.03
C VAL A 234 5.21 6.66 -34.82
N GLY A 235 5.94 5.78 -34.14
CA GLY A 235 6.92 4.92 -34.79
C GLY A 235 7.74 4.09 -33.81
N VAL A 236 8.40 3.06 -34.34
CA VAL A 236 9.40 2.25 -33.65
C VAL A 236 10.71 2.36 -34.42
N ARG A 237 11.81 2.71 -33.75
CA ARG A 237 13.13 2.88 -34.36
C ARG A 237 14.23 2.23 -33.50
N PRO A 238 15.30 1.69 -34.10
CA PRO A 238 16.52 1.36 -33.36
C PRO A 238 17.05 2.61 -32.65
N LYS A 239 17.56 2.45 -31.43
CA LYS A 239 18.15 3.56 -30.67
C LYS A 239 19.25 4.27 -31.46
N ALA A 240 20.06 3.51 -32.22
CA ALA A 240 21.17 4.05 -33.01
C ALA A 240 20.72 5.05 -34.09
N GLU A 241 19.46 5.00 -34.51
CA GLU A 241 18.89 5.85 -35.57
C GLU A 241 18.08 7.03 -35.02
N LEU A 242 17.88 7.13 -33.71
CA LEU A 242 17.03 8.14 -33.08
C LEU A 242 17.82 8.96 -32.06
N GLY A 243 18.11 10.23 -32.36
CA GLY A 243 18.69 11.15 -31.38
C GLY A 243 17.69 11.58 -30.31
N ARG A 244 18.20 12.02 -29.14
CA ARG A 244 17.37 12.49 -28.00
C ARG A 244 16.37 13.56 -28.41
N ALA A 245 16.82 14.59 -29.12
CA ALA A 245 15.97 15.69 -29.57
C ALA A 245 14.85 15.22 -30.52
N ALA A 246 15.16 14.28 -31.42
CA ALA A 246 14.19 13.69 -32.33
C ALA A 246 13.14 12.84 -31.58
N ALA A 247 13.54 12.07 -30.57
CA ALA A 247 12.61 11.33 -29.72
C ALA A 247 11.65 12.25 -28.96
N ILE A 248 12.17 13.35 -28.40
CA ILE A 248 11.36 14.38 -27.72
C ILE A 248 10.38 15.03 -28.70
N SER A 249 10.84 15.39 -29.91
CA SER A 249 9.97 15.99 -30.93
C SER A 249 8.88 15.02 -31.38
N MET A 250 9.16 13.72 -31.50
CA MET A 250 8.14 12.71 -31.78
C MET A 250 7.10 12.58 -30.65
N MET A 251 7.51 12.77 -29.39
CA MET A 251 6.62 12.73 -28.22
C MET A 251 5.72 13.97 -28.14
N VAL A 252 6.29 15.18 -28.25
CA VAL A 252 5.62 16.46 -27.96
C VAL A 252 5.05 17.13 -29.21
N GLY A 253 5.60 16.82 -30.39
CA GLY A 253 5.19 17.42 -31.67
C GLY A 253 5.65 18.86 -31.88
N ARG A 254 6.71 19.32 -31.18
CA ARG A 254 7.33 20.67 -31.28
C ARG A 254 8.86 20.58 -31.23
N GLU A 255 9.57 21.67 -31.54
CA GLU A 255 11.04 21.74 -31.45
C GLU A 255 11.53 22.05 -30.02
N VAL A 256 12.73 21.57 -29.66
CA VAL A 256 13.29 21.59 -28.29
C VAL A 256 13.64 23.02 -27.80
N SER A 257 13.85 23.97 -28.71
CA SER A 257 14.20 25.37 -28.39
C SER A 257 13.07 26.14 -27.69
N ASP A 258 11.83 25.64 -27.72
CA ASP A 258 10.66 26.30 -27.12
C ASP A 258 10.42 25.94 -25.64
N LEU A 259 11.31 25.12 -25.03
CA LEU A 259 11.10 24.54 -23.68
C LEU A 259 11.39 25.51 -22.52
N TYR A 260 12.28 26.49 -22.71
CA TYR A 260 12.67 27.44 -21.67
C TYR A 260 12.53 28.88 -22.20
N PRO A 261 11.73 29.75 -21.57
CA PRO A 261 11.56 31.12 -22.02
C PRO A 261 12.81 31.98 -21.74
N ASP A 262 13.20 32.82 -22.70
CA ASP A 262 14.26 33.81 -22.51
C ASP A 262 13.83 34.88 -21.50
N ARG A 263 14.44 34.91 -20.30
CA ARG A 263 14.23 35.96 -19.30
C ARG A 263 15.52 36.77 -19.08
N ARG A 264 15.39 38.10 -19.07
CA ARG A 264 16.44 39.04 -18.61
C ARG A 264 15.79 40.25 -17.96
N GLU A 265 15.57 40.18 -16.65
CA GLU A 265 15.07 41.32 -15.87
C GLU A 265 15.98 41.68 -14.70
N LYS A 266 15.89 42.94 -14.26
CA LYS A 266 16.61 43.42 -13.07
C LYS A 266 15.74 43.14 -11.84
N PRO A 267 16.28 42.53 -10.76
CA PRO A 267 15.53 42.24 -9.55
C PRO A 267 14.89 43.51 -8.94
N GLY A 268 13.65 43.39 -8.46
CA GLY A 268 12.93 44.45 -7.76
C GLY A 268 13.34 44.61 -6.28
N ALA A 269 12.42 45.05 -5.43
CA ALA A 269 12.67 45.22 -3.99
C ALA A 269 12.86 43.87 -3.26
N LEU A 270 13.62 43.86 -2.16
CA LEU A 270 13.80 42.68 -1.31
C LEU A 270 12.48 42.31 -0.60
N VAL A 271 11.94 41.13 -0.87
CA VAL A 271 10.66 40.66 -0.32
C VAL A 271 10.87 39.73 0.88
N LEU A 272 11.80 38.78 0.77
CA LEU A 272 12.12 37.82 1.83
C LEU A 272 13.63 37.69 2.00
N ALA A 273 14.09 37.59 3.25
CA ALA A 273 15.46 37.24 3.57
C ALA A 273 15.51 36.24 4.73
N ALA A 274 16.39 35.25 4.64
CA ALA A 274 16.79 34.39 5.74
C ALA A 274 18.23 34.74 6.11
N ARG A 275 18.51 34.90 7.41
CA ARG A 275 19.85 35.21 7.92
C ARG A 275 20.28 34.20 8.96
N GLY A 276 21.39 33.52 8.71
CA GLY A 276 21.94 32.49 9.59
C GLY A 276 20.94 31.38 9.95
N LEU A 277 19.96 31.10 9.09
CA LEU A 277 18.88 30.17 9.40
C LEU A 277 19.45 28.78 9.58
N SER A 278 19.15 28.14 10.71
CA SER A 278 19.73 26.84 11.07
C SER A 278 18.69 25.92 11.70
N ARG A 279 18.82 24.64 11.43
CA ARG A 279 18.04 23.56 12.04
C ARG A 279 18.91 22.31 12.21
N ALA A 280 19.05 21.84 13.44
CA ALA A 280 19.89 20.72 13.81
C ALA A 280 19.55 19.46 12.99
N GLY A 281 20.57 18.86 12.39
CA GLY A 281 20.44 17.68 11.55
C GLY A 281 19.79 17.92 10.17
N ALA A 282 19.62 19.17 9.74
CA ALA A 282 19.08 19.51 8.42
C ALA A 282 19.92 20.55 7.66
N PHE A 283 20.11 21.76 8.22
CA PHE A 283 20.88 22.83 7.58
C PHE A 283 21.45 23.82 8.60
N ALA A 284 22.51 24.54 8.26
CA ALA A 284 23.17 25.47 9.16
C ALA A 284 23.65 26.74 8.45
N GLY A 285 23.40 27.89 9.09
CA GLY A 285 23.92 29.19 8.65
C GLY A 285 23.42 29.63 7.27
N ILE A 286 22.18 29.31 6.91
CA ILE A 286 21.64 29.63 5.58
C ILE A 286 21.30 31.12 5.48
N ASP A 287 22.04 31.82 4.62
CA ASP A 287 21.75 33.17 4.17
C ASP A 287 21.15 33.13 2.76
N LEU A 288 19.88 33.56 2.64
CA LEU A 288 19.13 33.58 1.39
C LEU A 288 18.36 34.90 1.27
N LYS A 289 18.27 35.44 0.06
CA LYS A 289 17.47 36.64 -0.27
C LYS A 289 16.56 36.31 -1.44
N LEU A 290 15.38 36.91 -1.51
CA LEU A 290 14.45 36.83 -2.64
C LEU A 290 13.96 38.24 -2.97
N TYR A 291 14.14 38.66 -4.22
CA TYR A 291 13.67 39.96 -4.71
C TYR A 291 12.37 39.82 -5.52
N ALA A 292 11.58 40.88 -5.59
CA ALA A 292 10.36 40.91 -6.38
C ALA A 292 10.68 40.70 -7.88
N GLY A 293 9.94 39.79 -8.52
CA GLY A 293 10.11 39.40 -9.93
C GLY A 293 11.31 38.51 -10.23
N GLU A 294 12.07 38.11 -9.21
CA GLU A 294 13.23 37.23 -9.33
C GLU A 294 12.83 35.76 -9.15
N VAL A 295 13.40 34.88 -9.98
CA VAL A 295 13.38 33.43 -9.82
C VAL A 295 14.75 32.98 -9.31
N VAL A 296 14.80 32.55 -8.06
CA VAL A 296 16.03 32.06 -7.42
C VAL A 296 15.99 30.54 -7.39
N GLY A 297 16.99 29.92 -8.00
CA GLY A 297 17.18 28.48 -7.98
C GLY A 297 17.85 28.02 -6.69
N LEU A 298 17.37 26.94 -6.10
CA LEU A 298 18.06 26.24 -5.00
C LEU A 298 18.44 24.84 -5.47
N GLY A 299 19.70 24.68 -5.84
CA GLY A 299 20.29 23.42 -6.31
C GLY A 299 21.06 22.68 -5.22
N GLY A 300 21.35 21.40 -5.46
CA GLY A 300 22.07 20.53 -4.55
C GLY A 300 21.70 19.06 -4.76
N LEU A 301 22.52 18.15 -4.22
CA LEU A 301 22.20 16.72 -4.26
C LEU A 301 20.98 16.41 -3.37
N VAL A 302 20.32 15.28 -3.61
CA VAL A 302 19.25 14.79 -2.73
C VAL A 302 19.78 14.69 -1.29
N GLY A 303 19.03 15.24 -0.33
CA GLY A 303 19.46 15.32 1.07
C GLY A 303 20.35 16.52 1.40
N SER A 304 20.55 17.48 0.50
CA SER A 304 21.35 18.69 0.78
C SER A 304 20.66 19.75 1.65
N GLY A 305 19.41 19.52 2.09
CA GLY A 305 18.64 20.42 2.95
C GLY A 305 17.65 21.35 2.23
N ARG A 306 17.43 21.19 0.91
CA ARG A 306 16.62 22.10 0.07
C ARG A 306 15.16 22.19 0.55
N THR A 307 14.50 21.04 0.66
CA THR A 307 13.10 20.91 1.09
C THR A 307 12.92 21.33 2.55
N GLU A 308 13.89 21.03 3.41
CA GLU A 308 13.87 21.44 4.82
C GLU A 308 13.93 22.95 4.97
N ILE A 309 14.72 23.66 4.15
CA ILE A 309 14.76 25.12 4.12
C ILE A 309 13.41 25.67 3.65
N ALA A 310 12.83 25.11 2.58
CA ALA A 310 11.51 25.53 2.09
C ALA A 310 10.42 25.40 3.16
N ARG A 311 10.39 24.26 3.85
CA ARG A 311 9.45 23.99 4.94
C ARG A 311 9.63 24.91 6.13
N ALA A 312 10.88 25.29 6.44
CA ALA A 312 11.18 26.27 7.48
C ALA A 312 10.70 27.68 7.07
N LEU A 313 10.93 28.08 5.82
CA LEU A 313 10.46 29.37 5.29
C LEU A 313 8.93 29.47 5.21
N PHE A 314 8.23 28.34 5.12
CA PHE A 314 6.77 28.28 5.13
C PHE A 314 6.17 27.95 6.52
N GLY A 315 6.98 27.84 7.58
CA GLY A 315 6.46 27.61 8.95
C GLY A 315 5.87 26.22 9.20
N ILE A 316 6.17 25.24 8.34
CA ILE A 316 5.87 23.81 8.61
C ILE A 316 6.83 23.28 9.67
N ASP A 317 8.08 23.69 9.58
CA ASP A 317 9.16 23.32 10.46
C ASP A 317 9.72 24.56 11.16
N GLN A 318 10.13 24.43 12.43
CA GLN A 318 10.73 25.55 13.15
C GLN A 318 12.26 25.53 13.07
N PRO A 319 12.91 26.67 12.78
CA PRO A 319 14.35 26.81 12.86
C PRO A 319 14.81 26.85 14.33
N ASP A 320 16.00 26.32 14.60
CA ASP A 320 16.64 26.36 15.92
C ASP A 320 17.41 27.68 16.14
N ALA A 321 17.88 28.31 15.05
CA ALA A 321 18.57 29.59 15.07
C ALA A 321 18.38 30.38 13.76
N GLY A 322 18.76 31.67 13.80
CA GLY A 322 18.63 32.60 12.69
C GLY A 322 17.31 33.38 12.68
N GLU A 323 17.12 34.23 11.67
CA GLU A 323 15.92 35.04 11.51
C GLU A 323 15.40 35.01 10.06
N ILE A 324 14.06 35.03 9.93
CA ILE A 324 13.37 35.24 8.65
C ILE A 324 12.86 36.68 8.66
N LEU A 325 13.07 37.42 7.57
CA LEU A 325 12.61 38.78 7.40
C LEU A 325 11.68 38.89 6.19
N ILE A 326 10.58 39.62 6.34
CA ILE A 326 9.68 40.00 5.24
C ILE A 326 9.63 41.51 5.15
N ASP A 327 9.88 42.05 3.96
CA ASP A 327 10.01 43.50 3.73
C ASP A 327 10.96 44.17 4.76
N GLY A 328 12.04 43.45 5.12
CA GLY A 328 13.05 43.89 6.09
C GLY A 328 12.65 43.79 7.57
N ARG A 329 11.47 43.27 7.91
CA ARG A 329 11.02 43.09 9.30
C ARG A 329 11.15 41.63 9.74
N PRO A 330 11.73 41.34 10.93
CA PRO A 330 11.85 39.97 11.42
C PRO A 330 10.46 39.39 11.73
N VAL A 331 10.24 38.15 11.30
CA VAL A 331 9.02 37.37 11.52
C VAL A 331 9.35 36.01 12.12
N ARG A 332 8.41 35.44 12.88
CA ARG A 332 8.46 34.07 13.37
C ARG A 332 7.15 33.38 13.03
N PHE A 333 7.24 32.20 12.41
CA PHE A 333 6.08 31.39 12.08
C PHE A 333 5.95 30.26 13.11
N ALA A 334 4.81 30.21 13.80
CA ALA A 334 4.43 29.07 14.65
C ALA A 334 3.69 28.00 13.84
N SER A 335 3.11 28.37 12.69
CA SER A 335 2.42 27.48 11.78
C SER A 335 2.50 27.93 10.33
N ALA A 336 2.14 27.04 9.41
CA ALA A 336 2.03 27.36 7.98
C ALA A 336 0.99 28.46 7.66
N ARG A 337 -0.03 28.62 8.53
CA ARG A 337 -1.02 29.68 8.39
C ARG A 337 -0.37 31.06 8.56
N ASP A 338 0.59 31.20 9.46
CA ASP A 338 1.29 32.47 9.69
C ASP A 338 2.08 32.90 8.44
N ALA A 339 2.70 31.94 7.74
CA ALA A 339 3.40 32.18 6.48
C ALA A 339 2.42 32.55 5.35
N MET A 340 1.25 31.89 5.29
CA MET A 340 0.19 32.24 4.34
C MET A 340 -0.35 33.65 4.56
N ASP A 341 -0.59 34.04 5.82
CA ASP A 341 -1.03 35.39 6.19
C ASP A 341 0.02 36.44 5.86
N ALA A 342 1.31 36.05 5.89
CA ALA A 342 2.42 36.85 5.40
C ALA A 342 2.59 36.83 3.86
N ARG A 343 1.64 36.25 3.12
CA ARG A 343 1.61 36.10 1.66
C ARG A 343 2.76 35.25 1.09
N ILE A 344 3.12 34.18 1.79
CA ILE A 344 3.98 33.12 1.27
C ILE A 344 3.11 31.93 0.86
N ALA A 345 3.41 31.31 -0.29
CA ALA A 345 2.82 30.04 -0.68
C ALA A 345 3.92 29.00 -0.93
N TYR A 346 3.62 27.74 -0.62
CA TYR A 346 4.53 26.61 -0.77
C TYR A 346 3.88 25.47 -1.54
N VAL A 347 4.52 25.07 -2.64
CA VAL A 347 4.19 23.87 -3.41
C VAL A 347 5.21 22.82 -3.04
N SER A 348 4.76 21.72 -2.42
CA SER A 348 5.62 20.61 -1.95
C SER A 348 5.99 19.65 -3.08
N GLU A 349 7.15 18.99 -2.95
CA GLU A 349 7.57 17.87 -3.81
C GLU A 349 6.56 16.71 -3.78
N ASP A 350 5.92 16.47 -2.63
CA ASP A 350 4.97 15.38 -2.44
C ASP A 350 3.55 15.85 -2.77
N ARG A 351 3.23 15.79 -4.07
CA ARG A 351 1.91 16.16 -4.57
C ARG A 351 0.78 15.36 -3.92
N MET A 352 0.95 14.05 -3.76
CA MET A 352 -0.12 13.13 -3.36
C MET A 352 -0.32 13.07 -1.85
N GLY A 353 0.75 13.15 -1.07
CA GLY A 353 0.71 13.08 0.39
C GLY A 353 0.60 14.44 1.07
N GLN A 354 1.11 15.52 0.47
CA GLN A 354 1.18 16.83 1.12
C GLN A 354 0.40 17.94 0.41
N SER A 355 0.18 17.85 -0.92
CA SER A 355 -0.45 18.95 -1.68
C SER A 355 -1.91 18.73 -2.08
N LEU A 356 -2.37 17.49 -2.27
CA LEU A 356 -3.74 17.17 -2.72
C LEU A 356 -4.45 16.21 -1.77
N VAL A 357 -5.77 16.38 -1.67
CA VAL A 357 -6.67 15.37 -1.11
C VAL A 357 -7.24 14.56 -2.27
N MET A 358 -6.68 13.38 -2.50
CA MET A 358 -6.88 12.62 -3.75
C MET A 358 -8.33 12.25 -4.06
N ASP A 359 -9.14 12.03 -3.02
CA ASP A 359 -10.56 11.68 -3.16
C ASP A 359 -11.48 12.89 -3.36
N PHE A 360 -10.99 14.11 -3.15
CA PHE A 360 -11.79 15.32 -3.28
C PHE A 360 -11.85 15.79 -4.74
N GLY A 361 -12.91 16.53 -5.06
CA GLY A 361 -13.08 17.15 -6.36
C GLY A 361 -12.02 18.22 -6.65
N VAL A 362 -11.92 18.63 -7.91
CA VAL A 362 -11.08 19.76 -8.36
C VAL A 362 -11.38 21.03 -7.57
N LEU A 363 -12.67 21.36 -7.39
CA LEU A 363 -13.11 22.57 -6.70
C LEU A 363 -12.68 22.59 -5.23
N ASP A 364 -12.94 21.50 -4.52
CA ASP A 364 -12.66 21.41 -3.08
C ASP A 364 -11.15 21.47 -2.82
N ASN A 365 -10.34 20.83 -3.67
CA ASN A 365 -8.88 20.98 -3.61
C ASN A 365 -8.43 22.42 -3.88
N ALA A 366 -8.98 23.05 -4.93
CA ALA A 366 -8.58 24.39 -5.34
C ALA A 366 -8.94 25.47 -4.31
N VAL A 367 -10.08 25.32 -3.62
CA VAL A 367 -10.55 26.32 -2.64
C VAL A 367 -9.98 26.11 -1.24
N LEU A 368 -9.40 24.94 -0.94
CA LEU A 368 -9.02 24.51 0.41
C LEU A 368 -8.18 25.53 1.20
N PRO A 369 -7.15 26.21 0.63
CA PRO A 369 -6.36 27.20 1.37
C PRO A 369 -7.17 28.43 1.80
N VAL A 370 -8.29 28.71 1.12
CA VAL A 370 -9.17 29.86 1.32
C VAL A 370 -10.60 29.44 1.64
N LEU A 371 -10.77 28.26 2.27
CA LEU A 371 -12.06 27.66 2.57
C LEU A 371 -12.94 28.58 3.43
N ASP A 372 -12.33 29.36 4.31
CA ASP A 372 -12.96 30.41 5.13
C ASP A 372 -13.68 31.47 4.27
N LYS A 373 -13.15 31.80 3.09
CA LYS A 373 -13.79 32.74 2.15
C LYS A 373 -14.98 32.11 1.40
N ALA A 374 -14.98 30.78 1.27
CA ALA A 374 -16.06 30.01 0.65
C ALA A 374 -17.20 29.69 1.63
N ALA A 375 -16.93 29.73 2.94
CA ALA A 375 -17.90 29.47 3.99
C ALA A 375 -18.51 30.77 4.55
N ARG A 376 -19.81 30.76 4.86
CA ARG A 376 -20.49 31.85 5.58
C ARG A 376 -21.19 31.27 6.81
N PHE A 377 -20.88 31.81 7.99
CA PHE A 377 -21.35 31.24 9.27
C PHE A 377 -21.03 29.74 9.44
N GLY A 378 -19.90 29.28 8.88
CA GLY A 378 -19.50 27.87 8.89
C GLY A 378 -20.16 27.00 7.81
N LEU A 379 -21.08 27.55 6.99
CA LEU A 379 -21.74 26.82 5.91
C LEU A 379 -20.99 27.02 4.59
N TYR A 380 -20.55 25.92 3.99
CA TYR A 380 -19.87 25.91 2.69
C TYR A 380 -20.84 26.23 1.55
N GLY A 381 -20.46 27.16 0.66
CA GLY A 381 -21.25 27.54 -0.51
C GLY A 381 -20.51 27.22 -1.81
N THR A 382 -21.03 26.27 -2.59
CA THR A 382 -20.42 25.83 -3.87
C THR A 382 -20.26 26.96 -4.88
N ASP A 383 -21.28 27.79 -5.08
CA ASP A 383 -21.21 28.90 -6.05
C ASP A 383 -20.14 29.93 -5.68
N ARG A 384 -19.97 30.16 -4.36
CA ARG A 384 -18.94 31.03 -3.82
C ARG A 384 -17.56 30.42 -4.02
N ALA A 385 -17.41 29.12 -3.76
CA ALA A 385 -16.19 28.38 -4.00
C ALA A 385 -15.78 28.46 -5.48
N VAL A 386 -16.71 28.22 -6.41
CA VAL A 386 -16.46 28.32 -7.86
C VAL A 386 -16.00 29.72 -8.22
N GLY A 387 -16.70 30.76 -7.75
CA GLY A 387 -16.32 32.15 -7.98
C GLY A 387 -14.93 32.52 -7.44
N LEU A 388 -14.41 31.80 -6.45
CA LEU A 388 -13.07 32.05 -5.91
C LEU A 388 -11.95 31.47 -6.78
N VAL A 389 -12.18 30.35 -7.48
CA VAL A 389 -11.08 29.58 -8.12
C VAL A 389 -11.21 29.43 -9.63
N ALA A 390 -12.38 29.68 -10.22
CA ALA A 390 -12.64 29.45 -11.64
C ALA A 390 -11.63 30.16 -12.56
N ASP A 391 -11.29 31.41 -12.27
CA ASP A 391 -10.35 32.19 -13.07
C ASP A 391 -8.93 31.61 -13.01
N TRP A 392 -8.49 31.13 -11.84
CA TRP A 392 -7.19 30.48 -11.68
C TRP A 392 -7.15 29.14 -12.41
N LEU A 393 -8.19 28.31 -12.29
CA LEU A 393 -8.26 27.03 -13.02
C LEU A 393 -8.27 27.24 -14.54
N LYS A 394 -8.95 28.29 -15.02
CA LYS A 394 -8.97 28.69 -16.43
C LYS A 394 -7.60 29.19 -16.89
N ARG A 395 -6.93 30.04 -16.09
CA ARG A 395 -5.59 30.56 -16.36
C ARG A 395 -4.56 29.42 -16.45
N MET A 396 -4.73 28.38 -15.64
CA MET A 396 -3.94 27.14 -15.70
C MET A 396 -4.23 26.24 -16.91
N ARG A 397 -5.21 26.60 -17.75
CA ARG A 397 -5.69 25.77 -18.87
C ARG A 397 -5.97 24.33 -18.41
N LEU A 398 -6.58 24.19 -17.22
CA LEU A 398 -6.89 22.89 -16.65
C LEU A 398 -7.93 22.18 -17.52
N ARG A 399 -7.66 20.91 -17.87
CA ARG A 399 -8.62 20.06 -18.60
C ARG A 399 -9.27 19.09 -17.64
N PHE A 400 -10.56 19.25 -17.41
CA PHE A 400 -11.33 18.45 -16.46
C PHE A 400 -12.80 18.35 -16.91
N ALA A 401 -13.50 17.28 -16.52
CA ALA A 401 -14.88 17.01 -16.91
C ALA A 401 -15.91 17.88 -16.13
N GLY A 402 -15.54 18.31 -14.92
CA GLY A 402 -16.36 19.18 -14.08
C GLY A 402 -15.76 19.36 -12.68
N TYR A 403 -16.20 20.38 -11.96
CA TYR A 403 -15.64 20.79 -10.66
C TYR A 403 -15.63 19.68 -9.60
N GLY A 404 -16.58 18.73 -9.67
CA GLY A 404 -16.67 17.58 -8.79
C GLY A 404 -15.83 16.37 -9.20
N GLN A 405 -15.11 16.42 -10.34
CA GLN A 405 -14.24 15.32 -10.76
C GLN A 405 -13.15 15.09 -9.71
N PRO A 406 -13.03 13.87 -9.12
CA PRO A 406 -11.98 13.56 -8.17
C PRO A 406 -10.60 13.81 -8.77
N VAL A 407 -9.70 14.47 -8.04
CA VAL A 407 -8.36 14.79 -8.56
C VAL A 407 -7.52 13.55 -8.86
N LYS A 408 -7.80 12.40 -8.21
CA LYS A 408 -7.16 11.11 -8.55
C LYS A 408 -7.42 10.61 -9.96
N GLU A 409 -8.47 11.10 -10.63
CA GLU A 409 -8.79 10.75 -12.01
C GLU A 409 -8.08 11.65 -13.03
N LEU A 410 -7.50 12.77 -12.58
CA LEU A 410 -6.74 13.68 -13.42
C LEU A 410 -5.35 13.12 -13.71
N SER A 411 -4.78 13.49 -14.88
CA SER A 411 -3.37 13.26 -15.17
C SER A 411 -2.47 14.01 -14.19
N GLY A 412 -1.24 13.53 -13.95
CA GLY A 412 -0.29 14.18 -13.04
C GLY A 412 -0.04 15.66 -13.37
N GLY A 413 -0.01 16.01 -14.66
CA GLY A 413 0.08 17.40 -15.10
C GLY A 413 -1.12 18.27 -14.72
N ASN A 414 -2.35 17.75 -14.87
CA ASN A 414 -3.55 18.45 -14.42
C ASN A 414 -3.64 18.50 -12.89
N GLN A 415 -3.20 17.46 -12.18
CA GLN A 415 -3.07 17.48 -10.72
C GLN A 415 -2.13 18.62 -10.28
N GLN A 416 -0.98 18.77 -10.93
CA GLN A 416 -0.03 19.85 -10.64
C GLN A 416 -0.64 21.24 -10.87
N LYS A 417 -1.41 21.39 -11.95
CA LYS A 417 -2.16 22.63 -12.23
C LYS A 417 -3.19 22.96 -11.15
N VAL A 418 -3.86 21.96 -10.57
CA VAL A 418 -4.76 22.17 -9.42
C VAL A 418 -3.99 22.64 -8.20
N VAL A 419 -2.82 22.05 -7.91
CA VAL A 419 -1.95 22.49 -6.81
C VAL A 419 -1.50 23.94 -7.02
N LEU A 420 -1.05 24.30 -8.23
CA LEU A 420 -0.63 25.67 -8.51
C LEU A 420 -1.80 26.66 -8.41
N ALA A 421 -2.97 26.32 -8.97
CA ALA A 421 -4.17 27.15 -8.87
C ALA A 421 -4.60 27.40 -7.42
N LYS A 422 -4.57 26.37 -6.56
CA LYS A 422 -4.99 26.51 -5.16
C LYS A 422 -4.10 27.48 -4.38
N TRP A 423 -2.78 27.41 -4.62
CA TRP A 423 -1.81 28.24 -3.92
C TRP A 423 -1.79 29.66 -4.47
N LEU A 424 -1.91 29.85 -5.77
CA LEU A 424 -2.00 31.20 -6.34
C LEU A 424 -3.26 31.94 -5.92
N ARG A 425 -4.33 31.20 -5.57
CA ARG A 425 -5.52 31.82 -4.99
C ARG A 425 -5.27 32.46 -3.63
N THR A 426 -4.21 32.11 -2.90
CA THR A 426 -3.86 32.82 -1.65
C THR A 426 -3.27 34.21 -1.91
N GLU A 427 -3.14 34.63 -3.18
CA GLU A 427 -2.55 35.89 -3.60
C GLU A 427 -1.15 36.10 -3.00
N PRO A 428 -0.22 35.12 -3.17
CA PRO A 428 1.11 35.21 -2.59
C PRO A 428 1.92 36.35 -3.20
N ARG A 429 2.94 36.79 -2.45
CA ARG A 429 4.06 37.61 -2.93
C ARG A 429 5.35 36.80 -3.08
N VAL A 430 5.47 35.73 -2.30
CA VAL A 430 6.56 34.77 -2.39
C VAL A 430 5.96 33.41 -2.71
N LEU A 431 6.42 32.78 -3.78
CA LEU A 431 6.03 31.43 -4.19
C LEU A 431 7.24 30.51 -4.10
N ILE A 432 7.18 29.54 -3.20
CA ILE A 432 8.20 28.49 -3.06
C ILE A 432 7.71 27.28 -3.84
N LEU A 433 8.47 26.86 -4.84
CA LEU A 433 8.18 25.75 -5.73
C LEU A 433 9.20 24.64 -5.49
N ASP A 434 8.77 23.56 -4.84
CA ASP A 434 9.61 22.41 -4.52
C ASP A 434 9.37 21.26 -5.50
N GLU A 435 10.36 21.00 -6.35
CA GLU A 435 10.33 20.03 -7.44
C GLU A 435 9.01 20.14 -8.28
N PRO A 436 8.61 21.35 -8.73
CA PRO A 436 7.26 21.61 -9.25
C PRO A 436 6.94 20.89 -10.57
N THR A 437 7.97 20.36 -11.24
CA THR A 437 7.84 19.62 -12.50
C THR A 437 8.23 18.15 -12.36
N GLN A 438 8.36 17.65 -11.14
CA GLN A 438 8.62 16.24 -10.90
C GLN A 438 7.41 15.38 -11.29
N GLY A 439 7.67 14.32 -12.05
CA GLY A 439 6.65 13.35 -12.46
C GLY A 439 5.57 13.92 -13.39
N ILE A 440 5.82 15.06 -14.06
CA ILE A 440 4.99 15.55 -15.16
C ILE A 440 5.73 15.41 -16.49
N ASP A 441 4.99 15.28 -17.57
CA ASP A 441 5.54 15.12 -18.91
C ASP A 441 6.18 16.41 -19.44
N VAL A 442 7.03 16.27 -20.44
CA VAL A 442 7.82 17.37 -21.05
C VAL A 442 6.92 18.49 -21.58
N GLY A 443 5.75 18.18 -22.15
CA GLY A 443 4.79 19.17 -22.63
C GLY A 443 4.19 19.99 -21.49
N THR A 444 3.72 19.32 -20.43
CA THR A 444 3.21 20.01 -19.24
C THR A 444 4.31 20.80 -18.52
N LYS A 445 5.54 20.28 -18.50
CA LYS A 445 6.71 20.97 -17.93
C LYS A 445 6.92 22.34 -18.61
N ALA A 446 6.86 22.39 -19.93
CA ALA A 446 6.94 23.66 -20.68
C ALA A 446 5.81 24.63 -20.30
N GLU A 447 4.57 24.15 -20.11
CA GLU A 447 3.45 24.99 -19.67
C GLU A 447 3.65 25.56 -18.25
N VAL A 448 4.19 24.76 -17.33
CA VAL A 448 4.51 25.20 -15.96
C VAL A 448 5.66 26.22 -16.00
N HIS A 449 6.68 26.01 -16.82
CA HIS A 449 7.79 26.95 -17.02
C HIS A 449 7.31 28.30 -17.54
N ALA A 450 6.47 28.31 -18.59
CA ALA A 450 5.88 29.53 -19.11
C ALA A 450 5.05 30.29 -18.05
N MET A 451 4.35 29.56 -17.17
CA MET A 451 3.60 30.16 -16.07
C MET A 451 4.51 30.76 -14.99
N ILE A 452 5.58 30.06 -14.61
CA ILE A 452 6.56 30.57 -13.64
C ILE A 452 7.16 31.88 -14.17
N ALA A 453 7.50 31.93 -15.46
CA ALA A 453 7.99 33.15 -16.11
C ALA A 453 6.96 34.29 -16.05
N ASP A 454 5.71 34.04 -16.45
CA ASP A 454 4.62 35.03 -16.42
C ASP A 454 4.34 35.57 -14.99
N LEU A 455 4.41 34.70 -13.97
CA LEU A 455 4.22 35.11 -12.58
C LEU A 455 5.38 35.97 -12.07
N ALA A 456 6.61 35.63 -12.44
CA ALA A 456 7.79 36.41 -12.09
C ALA A 456 7.76 37.79 -12.79
N GLU A 457 7.39 37.87 -14.07
CA GLU A 457 7.18 39.15 -14.79
C GLU A 457 6.11 40.04 -14.12
N GLN A 458 5.12 39.43 -13.45
CA GLN A 458 4.12 40.16 -12.65
C GLN A 458 4.64 40.61 -11.27
N GLY A 459 5.92 40.39 -10.98
CA GLY A 459 6.59 40.82 -9.74
C GLY A 459 6.57 39.82 -8.60
N MET A 460 6.12 38.57 -8.83
CA MET A 460 6.19 37.50 -7.83
C MET A 460 7.66 37.14 -7.55
N ALA A 461 8.04 37.03 -6.27
CA ALA A 461 9.33 36.45 -5.90
C ALA A 461 9.22 34.92 -5.86
N ILE A 462 10.04 34.20 -6.61
CA ILE A 462 9.94 32.74 -6.75
C ILE A 462 11.23 32.08 -6.24
N LEU A 463 11.08 31.11 -5.34
CA LEU A 463 12.15 30.18 -4.97
C LEU A 463 11.88 28.85 -5.67
N LEU A 464 12.68 28.53 -6.68
CA LEU A 464 12.56 27.30 -7.47
C LEU A 464 13.57 26.27 -6.98
N ILE A 465 13.08 25.17 -6.42
CA ILE A 465 13.89 24.01 -6.03
C ILE A 465 13.67 22.94 -7.09
N SER A 466 14.75 22.47 -7.70
CA SER A 466 14.69 21.38 -8.68
C SER A 466 15.95 20.55 -8.62
N SER A 467 15.79 19.25 -8.80
CA SER A 467 16.86 18.27 -8.96
C SER A 467 17.34 18.20 -10.42
N GLU A 468 16.58 18.75 -11.36
CA GLU A 468 16.92 18.80 -12.77
C GLU A 468 17.73 20.06 -13.10
N MET A 469 19.04 19.86 -13.31
CA MET A 469 19.96 20.96 -13.61
C MET A 469 19.54 21.84 -14.81
N PRO A 470 19.05 21.27 -15.94
CA PRO A 470 18.58 22.08 -17.06
C PRO A 470 17.44 23.03 -16.68
N GLU A 471 16.59 22.65 -15.74
CA GLU A 471 15.49 23.49 -15.27
C GLU A 471 15.99 24.65 -14.41
N LEU A 472 16.92 24.39 -13.48
CA LEU A 472 17.53 25.47 -12.69
C LEU A 472 18.27 26.47 -13.58
N ILE A 473 19.10 25.97 -14.51
CA ILE A 473 19.88 26.82 -15.41
C ILE A 473 18.98 27.58 -16.38
N GLY A 474 17.93 26.94 -16.90
CA GLY A 474 17.03 27.53 -17.88
C GLY A 474 16.00 28.51 -17.31
N MET A 475 15.59 28.36 -16.05
CA MET A 475 14.51 29.15 -15.45
C MET A 475 14.96 30.23 -14.46
N CYS A 476 16.13 30.09 -13.84
CA CYS A 476 16.53 30.92 -12.71
C CYS A 476 17.39 32.11 -13.12
N ASP A 477 17.15 33.26 -12.48
CA ASP A 477 17.98 34.46 -12.59
C ASP A 477 19.33 34.28 -11.87
N ARG A 478 19.34 33.44 -10.83
CA ARG A 478 20.54 32.94 -10.14
C ARG A 478 20.29 31.63 -9.43
N VAL A 479 21.35 30.85 -9.22
CA VAL A 479 21.29 29.54 -8.58
C VAL A 479 22.17 29.52 -7.34
N VAL A 480 21.56 29.24 -6.19
CA VAL A 480 22.24 28.97 -4.92
C VAL A 480 22.44 27.46 -4.79
N VAL A 481 23.66 27.01 -4.51
CA VAL A 481 24.00 25.59 -4.39
C VAL A 481 24.18 25.22 -2.92
N LEU A 482 23.51 24.14 -2.53
CA LEU A 482 23.62 23.54 -1.21
C LEU A 482 24.38 22.21 -1.25
N ARG A 483 25.12 21.95 -0.17
CA ARG A 483 25.72 20.66 0.12
C ARG A 483 25.66 20.41 1.61
N GLU A 484 25.13 19.24 2.00
CA GLU A 484 25.09 18.80 3.42
C GLU A 484 24.57 19.90 4.36
N GLY A 485 23.49 20.58 3.94
CA GLY A 485 22.86 21.62 4.76
C GLY A 485 23.57 22.97 4.78
N HIS A 486 24.60 23.19 3.95
CA HIS A 486 25.35 24.44 3.87
C HIS A 486 25.29 25.04 2.46
N ARG A 487 25.28 26.37 2.37
CA ARG A 487 25.43 27.08 1.10
C ARG A 487 26.90 27.07 0.66
N THR A 488 27.19 26.45 -0.49
CA THR A 488 28.57 26.29 -1.00
C THR A 488 28.91 27.27 -2.11
N ALA A 489 27.94 27.65 -2.95
CA ALA A 489 28.15 28.57 -4.06
C ALA A 489 26.87 29.32 -4.44
N GLU A 490 27.03 30.39 -5.20
CA GLU A 490 25.96 31.11 -5.87
C GLU A 490 26.44 31.54 -7.26
N PHE A 491 25.61 31.32 -8.27
CA PHE A 491 25.92 31.62 -9.66
C PHE A 491 24.85 32.52 -10.27
N ALA A 492 25.27 33.56 -11.00
CA ALA A 492 24.34 34.38 -11.77
C ALA A 492 23.88 33.64 -13.05
N SER A 493 22.77 34.08 -13.65
CA SER A 493 22.31 33.60 -14.94
C SER A 493 23.41 33.71 -16.01
N GLY A 494 23.64 32.62 -16.75
CA GLY A 494 24.71 32.51 -17.74
C GLY A 494 26.09 32.07 -17.20
N GLU A 495 26.35 32.19 -15.91
CA GLU A 495 27.59 31.68 -15.28
C GLU A 495 27.46 30.22 -14.84
N ALA A 496 26.22 29.80 -14.51
CA ALA A 496 25.86 28.47 -14.09
C ALA A 496 25.90 27.48 -15.26
N THR A 497 26.91 26.61 -15.28
CA THR A 497 26.91 25.41 -16.14
C THR A 497 26.62 24.18 -15.29
N GLN A 498 26.12 23.11 -15.92
CA GLN A 498 25.83 21.86 -15.22
C GLN A 498 27.06 21.33 -14.46
N GLU A 499 28.24 21.46 -15.06
CA GLU A 499 29.52 21.07 -14.45
C GLU A 499 29.84 21.89 -13.19
N LYS A 500 29.75 23.22 -13.27
CA LYS A 500 30.04 24.12 -12.13
C LYS A 500 29.09 23.90 -10.95
N VAL A 501 27.80 23.71 -11.23
CA VAL A 501 26.81 23.47 -10.17
C VAL A 501 27.05 22.10 -9.53
N LEU A 502 27.33 21.07 -10.33
CA LEU A 502 27.63 19.74 -9.81
C LEU A 502 28.93 19.73 -8.98
N GLU A 503 29.96 20.45 -9.44
CA GLU A 503 31.22 20.60 -8.72
C GLU A 503 30.99 21.30 -7.36
N ALA A 504 30.22 22.39 -7.32
CA ALA A 504 29.88 23.08 -6.08
C ALA A 504 29.05 22.21 -5.11
N ALA A 505 28.28 21.25 -5.65
CA ALA A 505 27.53 20.29 -4.86
C ALA A 505 28.38 19.09 -4.36
N THR A 506 29.58 18.86 -4.91
CA THR A 506 30.39 17.64 -4.66
C THR A 506 31.80 17.88 -4.12
N ARG A 507 32.41 19.06 -4.32
CA ARG A 507 33.85 19.30 -4.06
C ARG A 507 34.21 19.23 -2.57
N THR A 508 34.94 18.19 -2.18
CA THR A 508 35.43 17.95 -0.81
C THR A 508 36.17 19.17 -0.25
N ILE A 509 35.75 19.67 0.92
CA ILE A 509 36.63 20.47 1.77
C ILE A 509 37.46 19.46 2.56
N GLU A 510 38.76 19.38 2.26
CA GLU A 510 39.72 18.75 3.16
C GLU A 510 39.79 19.58 4.44
N GLN A 511 39.20 19.10 5.53
CA GLN A 511 39.80 19.17 6.87
C GLN A 511 39.11 18.25 7.89
N ALA A 512 39.95 17.39 8.49
CA ALA A 512 39.87 16.76 9.81
C ALA A 512 38.76 15.72 10.10
N GLY A 513 39.03 14.47 9.73
CA GLY A 513 39.44 13.46 10.70
C GLY A 513 38.40 12.85 11.66
N ALA A 514 38.13 11.56 11.41
CA ALA A 514 37.73 10.52 12.36
C ALA A 514 36.25 10.43 12.79
N THR A 515 35.46 9.65 12.04
CA THR A 515 34.58 8.62 12.66
C THR A 515 34.22 7.56 11.62
N THR A 516 34.95 6.44 11.60
CA THR A 516 34.57 5.26 10.80
C THR A 516 34.96 3.98 11.53
N GLN A 517 34.53 3.85 12.77
CA GLN A 517 34.56 2.58 13.51
C GLN A 517 33.29 2.35 14.36
N THR A 518 32.46 3.37 14.60
CA THR A 518 31.25 3.25 15.43
C THR A 518 30.03 2.70 14.67
N GLU A 519 29.98 2.83 13.34
CA GLU A 519 28.84 2.33 12.54
C GLU A 519 28.85 0.80 12.35
N GLN A 520 30.00 0.14 12.45
CA GLN A 520 30.09 -1.31 12.30
C GLN A 520 29.74 -2.08 13.58
N ALA A 521 29.95 -1.49 14.77
CA ALA A 521 29.51 -2.09 16.03
C ALA A 521 27.99 -1.96 16.25
N ALA A 522 27.35 -0.90 15.74
CA ALA A 522 25.91 -0.69 15.81
C ALA A 522 25.10 -1.64 14.87
N LEU A 523 25.76 -2.25 13.90
CA LEU A 523 25.16 -3.22 12.97
C LEU A 523 24.97 -4.61 13.61
N GLU A 524 25.74 -4.97 14.63
CA GLU A 524 25.60 -6.28 15.32
C GLU A 524 24.50 -6.26 16.40
N GLU A 525 24.31 -5.15 17.13
CA GLU A 525 23.28 -5.04 18.18
C GLU A 525 21.85 -4.81 17.65
N ALA A 526 21.71 -4.35 16.41
CA ALA A 526 20.42 -4.05 15.78
C ALA A 526 19.78 -5.24 15.04
N SER A 527 20.39 -6.44 15.08
CA SER A 527 19.88 -7.69 14.51
C SER A 527 18.69 -8.31 15.27
N ASN A 528 18.05 -7.55 16.16
CA ASN A 528 16.82 -7.96 16.82
C ASN A 528 15.61 -7.72 15.88
N GLY A 529 15.49 -8.60 14.87
CA GLY A 529 14.45 -8.53 13.84
C GLY A 529 12.99 -8.66 14.37
N PRO A 530 11.99 -8.50 13.49
CA PRO A 530 10.56 -8.60 13.84
C PRO A 530 10.15 -9.96 14.44
N ALA A 531 10.94 -11.02 14.24
CA ALA A 531 10.79 -12.29 14.96
C ALA A 531 10.90 -12.13 16.49
N ASN A 532 11.66 -11.14 16.98
CA ASN A 532 11.75 -10.81 18.40
C ASN A 532 10.56 -9.97 18.89
N ILE A 533 9.84 -9.25 18.02
CA ILE A 533 8.63 -8.51 18.38
C ILE A 533 7.46 -9.47 18.61
N LEU A 534 7.31 -10.48 17.74
CA LEU A 534 6.28 -11.51 17.88
C LEU A 534 6.50 -12.34 19.16
N LYS A 535 7.76 -12.75 19.42
CA LYS A 535 8.15 -13.43 20.67
C LYS A 535 7.92 -12.55 21.92
N ARG A 536 8.24 -11.25 21.84
CA ARG A 536 7.98 -10.29 22.94
C ARG A 536 6.49 -10.12 23.23
N ARG A 537 5.64 -10.14 22.20
CA ARG A 537 4.19 -10.03 22.34
C ARG A 537 3.59 -11.27 23.01
N GLU A 538 3.97 -12.46 22.56
CA GLU A 538 3.52 -13.73 23.16
C GLU A 538 3.94 -13.82 24.63
N PHE A 539 5.18 -13.38 24.95
CA PHE A 539 5.64 -13.26 26.32
C PHE A 539 4.87 -12.20 27.12
N GLY A 540 4.52 -11.07 26.50
CA GLY A 540 3.69 -10.02 27.11
C GLY A 540 2.28 -10.49 27.47
N LEU A 541 1.65 -11.29 26.61
CA LEU A 541 0.34 -11.91 26.90
C LEU A 541 0.44 -12.92 28.04
N LEU A 542 1.48 -13.76 28.03
CA LEU A 542 1.74 -14.71 29.12
C LEU A 542 1.97 -13.97 30.45
N ALA A 543 2.74 -12.87 30.44
CA ALA A 543 2.97 -12.03 31.60
C ALA A 543 1.67 -11.38 32.11
N ALA A 544 0.82 -10.86 31.21
CA ALA A 544 -0.48 -10.31 31.57
C ALA A 544 -1.42 -11.36 32.20
N MET A 545 -1.43 -12.59 31.65
CA MET A 545 -2.14 -13.72 32.23
C MET A 545 -1.68 -14.01 33.66
N LEU A 546 -0.36 -14.11 33.88
CA LEU A 546 0.21 -14.38 35.19
C LEU A 546 -0.04 -13.24 36.18
N ALA A 547 0.02 -11.98 35.73
CA ALA A 547 -0.25 -10.80 36.54
C ALA A 547 -1.68 -10.78 37.11
N VAL A 548 -2.64 -11.41 36.43
CA VAL A 548 -4.01 -11.56 36.94
C VAL A 548 -4.16 -12.87 37.70
N ALA A 549 -3.56 -13.96 37.22
CA ALA A 549 -3.71 -15.26 37.82
C ALA A 549 -3.10 -15.38 39.22
N ILE A 550 -1.92 -14.82 39.43
CA ILE A 550 -1.20 -14.94 40.70
C ILE A 550 -1.97 -14.24 41.85
N PRO A 551 -2.35 -12.94 41.75
CA PRO A 551 -3.07 -12.28 42.83
C PRO A 551 -4.42 -12.92 43.13
N VAL A 552 -5.17 -13.30 42.08
CA VAL A 552 -6.47 -13.94 42.26
C VAL A 552 -6.32 -15.32 42.89
N THR A 553 -5.29 -16.09 42.55
CA THR A 553 -5.04 -17.39 43.19
C THR A 553 -4.71 -17.23 44.68
N ILE A 554 -3.99 -16.18 45.06
CA ILE A 554 -3.70 -15.85 46.46
C ILE A 554 -5.00 -15.55 47.23
N ILE A 555 -5.91 -14.80 46.62
CA ILE A 555 -7.21 -14.44 47.23
C ILE A 555 -8.18 -15.63 47.24
N ASN A 556 -8.18 -16.43 46.18
CA ASN A 556 -9.10 -17.53 45.96
C ASN A 556 -8.36 -18.73 45.33
N PRO A 557 -7.88 -19.69 46.15
CA PRO A 557 -7.14 -20.87 45.69
C PRO A 557 -7.93 -21.75 44.71
N ARG A 558 -9.26 -21.61 44.62
CA ARG A 558 -10.08 -22.32 43.63
C ARG A 558 -9.71 -21.99 42.19
N MET A 559 -9.05 -20.85 41.95
CA MET A 559 -8.57 -20.46 40.63
C MET A 559 -7.71 -21.53 39.95
N VAL A 560 -6.87 -22.24 40.71
CA VAL A 560 -5.99 -23.29 40.18
C VAL A 560 -6.50 -24.71 40.46
N SER A 561 -7.74 -24.85 40.94
CA SER A 561 -8.35 -26.16 41.17
C SER A 561 -8.55 -26.93 39.85
N ALA A 562 -8.41 -28.26 39.88
CA ALA A 562 -8.57 -29.10 38.69
C ALA A 562 -9.95 -28.95 38.02
N ALA A 563 -11.01 -28.77 38.81
CA ALA A 563 -12.36 -28.50 38.31
C ALA A 563 -12.42 -27.15 37.57
N ASN A 564 -11.87 -26.08 38.16
CA ASN A 564 -11.82 -24.76 37.51
C ASN A 564 -10.95 -24.78 36.24
N LEU A 565 -9.78 -25.41 36.28
CA LEU A 565 -8.91 -25.53 35.10
C LEU A 565 -9.60 -26.32 33.98
N THR A 566 -10.34 -27.37 34.31
CA THR A 566 -11.13 -28.12 33.31
C THR A 566 -12.22 -27.22 32.71
N ALA A 567 -12.98 -26.50 33.55
CA ALA A 567 -14.03 -25.59 33.08
C ALA A 567 -13.47 -24.47 32.18
N VAL A 568 -12.39 -23.81 32.60
CA VAL A 568 -11.68 -22.78 31.83
C VAL A 568 -11.13 -23.36 30.53
N SER A 569 -10.58 -24.58 30.52
CA SER A 569 -10.06 -25.19 29.28
C SER A 569 -11.16 -25.43 28.24
N MET A 570 -12.34 -25.85 28.68
CA MET A 570 -13.48 -26.08 27.79
C MET A 570 -14.09 -24.77 27.26
N ASP A 571 -14.18 -23.72 28.09
CA ASP A 571 -14.59 -22.38 27.64
C ASP A 571 -13.56 -21.76 26.68
N ALA A 572 -12.27 -22.00 26.94
CA ALA A 572 -11.19 -21.56 26.06
C ALA A 572 -11.31 -22.25 24.69
N ALA A 573 -11.65 -23.54 24.65
CA ALA A 573 -11.86 -24.27 23.41
C ALA A 573 -12.97 -23.62 22.54
N LEU A 574 -14.11 -23.24 23.12
CA LEU A 574 -15.17 -22.51 22.40
C LEU A 574 -14.68 -21.16 21.88
N LEU A 575 -14.06 -20.36 22.75
CA LEU A 575 -13.57 -19.03 22.37
C LEU A 575 -12.49 -19.09 21.29
N VAL A 576 -11.59 -20.06 21.35
CA VAL A 576 -10.53 -20.26 20.34
C VAL A 576 -11.11 -20.63 18.98
N VAL A 577 -12.12 -21.50 18.92
CA VAL A 577 -12.79 -21.84 17.66
C VAL A 577 -13.49 -20.62 17.07
N ALA A 578 -14.22 -19.86 17.89
CA ALA A 578 -14.86 -18.62 17.45
C ALA A 578 -13.84 -17.54 17.04
N ALA A 579 -12.72 -17.41 17.76
CA ALA A 579 -11.67 -16.45 17.44
C ALA A 579 -10.89 -16.85 16.18
N LEU A 580 -10.74 -18.14 15.87
CA LEU A 580 -10.24 -18.62 14.59
C LEU A 580 -11.21 -18.25 13.46
N ALA A 581 -12.51 -18.44 13.65
CA ALA A 581 -13.52 -18.00 12.69
C ALA A 581 -13.37 -16.50 12.39
N GLN A 582 -13.26 -15.68 13.45
CA GLN A 582 -13.05 -14.24 13.31
C GLN A 582 -11.71 -13.90 12.65
N MET A 583 -10.64 -14.63 12.94
CA MET A 583 -9.35 -14.45 12.29
C MET A 583 -9.46 -14.59 10.78
N LEU A 584 -10.15 -15.61 10.27
CA LEU A 584 -10.31 -15.83 8.84
C LEU A 584 -10.92 -14.61 8.14
N VAL A 585 -11.86 -13.93 8.80
CA VAL A 585 -12.48 -12.70 8.29
C VAL A 585 -11.52 -11.51 8.45
N LEU A 586 -10.93 -11.33 9.64
CA LEU A 586 -10.03 -10.22 9.96
C LEU A 586 -8.80 -10.16 9.05
N ILE A 587 -8.15 -11.29 8.78
CA ILE A 587 -6.97 -11.33 7.90
C ILE A 587 -7.27 -10.86 6.48
N THR A 588 -8.55 -10.85 6.06
CA THR A 588 -9.00 -10.31 4.76
C THR A 588 -9.43 -8.83 4.82
N ARG A 589 -9.13 -8.12 5.92
CA ARG A 589 -9.51 -6.72 6.18
C ARG A 589 -11.03 -6.52 6.36
N ASN A 590 -11.74 -7.56 6.80
CA ASN A 590 -13.16 -7.50 7.11
C ASN A 590 -13.38 -7.76 8.61
N ILE A 591 -14.50 -7.30 9.15
CA ILE A 591 -14.91 -7.60 10.53
C ILE A 591 -16.29 -8.23 10.49
N ASP A 592 -16.43 -9.41 11.11
CA ASP A 592 -17.74 -10.03 11.32
C ASP A 592 -18.24 -9.76 12.74
N LEU A 593 -19.26 -8.93 12.85
CA LEU A 593 -19.96 -8.66 14.12
C LEU A 593 -21.09 -9.66 14.39
N SER A 594 -21.49 -10.44 13.37
CA SER A 594 -22.61 -11.38 13.45
C SER A 594 -22.21 -12.74 14.06
N ILE A 595 -20.92 -13.02 14.26
CA ILE A 595 -20.41 -14.34 14.71
C ILE A 595 -21.17 -14.90 15.92
N ALA A 596 -21.49 -14.06 16.91
CA ALA A 596 -22.24 -14.47 18.09
C ALA A 596 -23.72 -14.77 17.80
N SER A 597 -24.36 -13.98 16.94
CA SER A 597 -25.73 -14.28 16.48
C SER A 597 -25.80 -15.56 15.65
N VAL A 598 -24.75 -15.88 14.89
CA VAL A 598 -24.62 -17.15 14.16
C VAL A 598 -24.47 -18.32 15.15
N ILE A 599 -23.60 -18.18 16.16
CA ILE A 599 -23.48 -19.17 17.25
C ILE A 599 -24.84 -19.41 17.93
N GLY A 600 -25.55 -18.35 18.30
CA GLY A 600 -26.86 -18.44 18.96
C GLY A 600 -27.93 -19.09 18.10
N LEU A 601 -28.08 -18.66 16.84
CA LEU A 601 -29.03 -19.26 15.90
C LEU A 601 -28.72 -20.73 15.63
N SER A 602 -27.46 -21.06 15.35
CA SER A 602 -27.02 -22.44 15.13
C SER A 602 -27.18 -23.31 16.38
N ALA A 603 -26.96 -22.78 17.58
CA ALA A 603 -27.16 -23.50 18.84
C ALA A 603 -28.63 -23.88 19.05
N TYR A 604 -29.55 -22.94 18.88
CA TYR A 604 -30.99 -23.19 19.05
C TYR A 604 -31.53 -24.15 17.98
N MET A 605 -31.16 -23.93 16.71
CA MET A 605 -31.58 -24.82 15.63
C MET A 605 -31.01 -26.24 15.79
N ALA A 606 -29.77 -26.39 16.27
CA ALA A 606 -29.22 -27.71 16.55
C ALA A 606 -29.95 -28.41 17.71
N ALA A 607 -30.16 -27.71 18.82
CA ALA A 607 -30.86 -28.26 19.98
C ALA A 607 -32.30 -28.67 19.63
N SER A 608 -33.03 -27.84 18.87
CA SER A 608 -34.39 -28.17 18.42
C SER A 608 -34.43 -29.38 17.48
N MET A 609 -33.43 -29.56 16.60
CA MET A 609 -33.35 -30.76 15.76
C MET A 609 -33.02 -32.02 16.56
N VAL A 610 -32.17 -31.91 17.57
CA VAL A 610 -31.87 -33.03 18.49
C VAL A 610 -33.11 -33.43 19.29
N GLN A 611 -33.86 -32.44 19.79
CA GLN A 611 -35.14 -32.65 20.48
C GLN A 611 -36.18 -33.31 19.56
N ALA A 612 -36.29 -32.85 18.31
CA ALA A 612 -37.24 -33.38 17.33
C ALA A 612 -36.87 -34.79 16.82
N TYR A 613 -35.58 -35.12 16.74
CA TYR A 613 -35.08 -36.39 16.21
C TYR A 613 -34.07 -37.07 17.14
N PRO A 614 -34.51 -37.60 18.29
CA PRO A 614 -33.61 -38.20 19.28
C PRO A 614 -32.75 -39.37 18.76
N GLY A 615 -33.17 -40.05 17.69
CA GLY A 615 -32.46 -41.20 17.10
C GLY A 615 -31.28 -40.87 16.16
N LEU A 616 -31.06 -39.59 15.82
CA LEU A 616 -29.93 -39.12 14.99
C LEU A 616 -28.99 -38.15 15.75
N ASP A 617 -29.34 -37.88 17.01
CA ASP A 617 -28.68 -37.06 18.03
C ASP A 617 -27.48 -36.19 17.58
N ILE A 618 -26.24 -36.63 17.78
CA ILE A 618 -25.05 -35.80 17.58
C ILE A 618 -24.89 -35.40 16.10
N ALA A 619 -25.17 -36.34 15.20
CA ALA A 619 -24.97 -36.13 13.76
C ALA A 619 -25.92 -35.05 13.22
N ILE A 620 -27.20 -35.11 13.56
CA ILE A 620 -28.18 -34.12 13.09
C ILE A 620 -27.96 -32.73 13.71
N GLY A 621 -27.57 -32.68 14.99
CA GLY A 621 -27.25 -31.43 15.67
C GLY A 621 -26.03 -30.73 15.05
N LEU A 622 -24.92 -31.46 14.85
CA LEU A 622 -23.72 -30.92 14.22
C LEU A 622 -23.95 -30.52 12.76
N ALA A 623 -24.64 -31.36 11.98
CA ALA A 623 -24.94 -31.07 10.57
C ALA A 623 -25.80 -29.81 10.42
N THR A 624 -26.86 -29.70 11.22
CA THR A 624 -27.75 -28.53 11.24
C THR A 624 -26.97 -27.27 11.60
N ALA A 625 -26.20 -27.31 12.70
CA ALA A 625 -25.45 -26.16 13.17
C ALA A 625 -24.45 -25.64 12.14
N CYS A 626 -23.66 -26.55 11.55
CA CYS A 626 -22.69 -26.27 10.51
C CYS A 626 -23.34 -25.72 9.23
N ALA A 627 -24.47 -26.29 8.80
CA ALA A 627 -25.20 -25.84 7.63
C ALA A 627 -25.76 -24.42 7.81
N VAL A 628 -26.44 -24.16 8.93
CA VAL A 628 -26.95 -22.82 9.28
C VAL A 628 -25.82 -21.81 9.33
N GLY A 629 -24.73 -22.14 10.02
CA GLY A 629 -23.56 -21.29 10.13
C GLY A 629 -22.94 -20.96 8.77
N MET A 630 -22.72 -21.98 7.94
CA MET A 630 -22.20 -21.81 6.58
C MET A 630 -23.10 -20.93 5.72
N ILE A 631 -24.43 -21.11 5.78
CA ILE A 631 -25.40 -20.28 5.05
C ILE A 631 -25.31 -18.82 5.50
N CYS A 632 -25.34 -18.56 6.80
CA CYS A 632 -25.21 -17.20 7.36
C CYS A 632 -23.90 -16.54 6.92
N GLY A 633 -22.78 -17.26 7.00
CA GLY A 633 -21.48 -16.79 6.54
C GLY A 633 -21.46 -16.47 5.05
N LEU A 634 -21.96 -17.38 4.21
CA LEU A 634 -22.03 -17.16 2.76
C LEU A 634 -22.92 -15.97 2.37
N ILE A 635 -24.04 -15.76 3.06
CA ILE A 635 -24.90 -14.58 2.86
C ILE A 635 -24.10 -13.30 3.13
N ASN A 636 -23.43 -13.22 4.29
CA ASN A 636 -22.60 -12.06 4.63
C ASN A 636 -21.49 -11.85 3.60
N GLY A 637 -20.73 -12.89 3.28
CA GLY A 637 -19.65 -12.81 2.29
C GLY A 637 -20.16 -12.40 0.90
N LEU A 638 -21.33 -12.86 0.49
CA LEU A 638 -21.93 -12.52 -0.80
C LEU A 638 -22.36 -11.06 -0.86
N VAL A 639 -23.01 -10.54 0.18
CA VAL A 639 -23.44 -9.14 0.25
C VAL A 639 -22.23 -8.20 0.31
N VAL A 640 -21.20 -8.57 1.07
CA VAL A 640 -19.93 -7.80 1.13
C VAL A 640 -19.26 -7.74 -0.24
N THR A 641 -19.11 -8.89 -0.91
CA THR A 641 -18.35 -8.99 -2.16
C THR A 641 -19.12 -8.48 -3.38
N ARG A 642 -20.38 -8.92 -3.58
CA ARG A 642 -21.20 -8.48 -4.73
C ARG A 642 -21.89 -7.15 -4.51
N GLY A 643 -22.35 -6.89 -3.29
CA GLY A 643 -22.97 -5.61 -2.94
C GLY A 643 -21.97 -4.48 -2.79
N LYS A 644 -20.66 -4.79 -2.67
CA LYS A 644 -19.58 -3.83 -2.37
C LYS A 644 -19.90 -2.98 -1.12
N ILE A 645 -20.60 -3.58 -0.16
CA ILE A 645 -21.01 -2.93 1.09
C ILE A 645 -19.94 -3.24 2.15
N PRO A 646 -19.49 -2.25 2.95
CA PRO A 646 -18.55 -2.49 4.04
C PRO A 646 -19.03 -3.62 4.99
N ALA A 647 -18.16 -4.57 5.31
CA ALA A 647 -18.50 -5.75 6.11
C ALA A 647 -19.12 -5.42 7.48
N ILE A 648 -18.70 -4.35 8.14
CA ILE A 648 -19.27 -3.91 9.42
C ILE A 648 -20.77 -3.64 9.28
N VAL A 649 -21.19 -2.96 8.19
CA VAL A 649 -22.61 -2.62 7.96
C VAL A 649 -23.41 -3.88 7.69
N VAL A 650 -22.91 -4.76 6.82
CA VAL A 650 -23.56 -6.05 6.50
C VAL A 650 -23.70 -6.91 7.74
N THR A 651 -22.66 -6.99 8.56
CA THR A 651 -22.62 -7.89 9.72
C THR A 651 -23.39 -7.34 10.91
N LEU A 652 -23.51 -6.02 11.06
CA LEU A 652 -24.46 -5.42 12.01
C LEU A 652 -25.92 -5.67 11.61
N ALA A 653 -26.24 -5.51 10.31
CA ALA A 653 -27.58 -5.76 9.80
C ALA A 653 -27.95 -7.25 9.93
N SER A 654 -27.08 -8.15 9.49
CA SER A 654 -27.31 -9.59 9.61
C SER A 654 -27.32 -10.05 11.07
N MET A 655 -26.53 -9.46 11.97
CA MET A 655 -26.61 -9.75 13.40
C MET A 655 -28.03 -9.52 13.94
N SER A 656 -28.63 -8.38 13.61
CA SER A 656 -30.01 -8.05 14.02
C SER A 656 -31.03 -8.99 13.37
N ILE A 657 -30.86 -9.32 12.09
CA ILE A 657 -31.74 -10.23 11.35
C ILE A 657 -31.66 -11.66 11.92
N PHE A 658 -30.46 -12.19 12.14
CA PHE A 658 -30.25 -13.54 12.68
C PHE A 658 -30.77 -13.66 14.11
N ARG A 659 -30.57 -12.63 14.95
CA ARG A 659 -31.19 -12.57 16.28
C ARG A 659 -32.72 -12.51 16.21
N GLY A 660 -33.27 -11.75 15.26
CA GLY A 660 -34.70 -11.71 14.99
C GLY A 660 -35.25 -13.09 14.61
N PHE A 661 -34.60 -13.78 13.66
CA PHE A 661 -34.96 -15.15 13.29
C PHE A 661 -34.87 -16.11 14.47
N ASN A 662 -33.79 -16.04 15.26
CA ASN A 662 -33.63 -16.87 16.45
C ASN A 662 -34.77 -16.63 17.46
N SER A 663 -35.14 -15.36 17.68
CA SER A 663 -36.24 -15.00 18.59
C SER A 663 -37.61 -15.46 18.08
N ILE A 664 -37.86 -15.39 16.76
CA ILE A 664 -39.11 -15.87 16.16
C ILE A 664 -39.19 -17.39 16.28
N TRP A 665 -38.10 -18.09 15.99
CA TRP A 665 -38.03 -19.54 16.06
C TRP A 665 -38.19 -20.04 17.51
N ALA A 666 -37.52 -19.37 18.45
CA ALA A 666 -37.65 -19.71 19.86
C ALA A 666 -39.05 -19.44 20.41
N ALA A 667 -39.79 -18.47 19.84
CA ALA A 667 -41.14 -18.10 20.28
C ALA A 667 -41.30 -17.79 21.78
N GLY A 668 -40.19 -17.46 22.47
CA GLY A 668 -40.13 -17.24 23.91
C GLY A 668 -39.82 -18.49 24.74
N ASP A 669 -39.74 -19.66 24.10
CA ASP A 669 -39.35 -20.92 24.72
C ASP A 669 -37.82 -21.03 24.91
N GLN A 670 -37.43 -21.96 25.78
CA GLN A 670 -36.05 -22.38 25.99
C GLN A 670 -35.99 -23.89 25.90
N ILE A 671 -34.93 -24.41 25.28
CA ILE A 671 -34.67 -25.85 25.24
C ILE A 671 -33.81 -26.19 26.45
N SER A 672 -34.31 -27.08 27.30
CA SER A 672 -33.69 -27.49 28.56
C SER A 672 -32.96 -28.83 28.44
N ALA A 673 -32.12 -29.14 29.44
CA ALA A 673 -31.27 -30.33 29.43
C ALA A 673 -32.08 -31.64 29.35
N ASP A 674 -33.27 -31.67 29.93
CA ASP A 674 -34.19 -32.80 29.96
C ASP A 674 -34.89 -33.07 28.62
N GLU A 675 -34.84 -32.10 27.70
CA GLU A 675 -35.48 -32.18 26.38
C GLU A 675 -34.55 -32.69 25.27
N VAL A 676 -33.26 -32.83 25.57
CA VAL A 676 -32.23 -33.34 24.65
C VAL A 676 -31.62 -34.64 25.18
N THR A 677 -31.01 -35.43 24.29
CA THR A 677 -30.45 -36.73 24.68
C THR A 677 -29.23 -36.58 25.59
N GLN A 678 -29.03 -37.52 26.52
CA GLN A 678 -27.83 -37.54 27.36
C GLN A 678 -26.54 -37.64 26.53
N MET A 679 -26.57 -38.36 25.40
CA MET A 679 -25.42 -38.46 24.51
C MET A 679 -25.02 -37.09 23.92
N TRP A 680 -25.99 -36.21 23.66
CA TRP A 680 -25.74 -34.83 23.23
C TRP A 680 -25.08 -34.00 24.35
N LEU A 681 -25.58 -34.09 25.58
CA LEU A 681 -25.04 -33.37 26.73
C LEU A 681 -23.62 -33.83 27.08
N ASP A 682 -23.38 -35.14 27.05
CA ASP A 682 -22.10 -35.73 27.39
C ASP A 682 -21.02 -35.47 26.33
N MET A 683 -21.40 -35.17 25.08
CA MET A 683 -20.48 -34.97 23.96
C MET A 683 -19.30 -34.05 24.32
N THR A 684 -19.55 -32.92 24.97
CA THR A 684 -18.47 -31.97 25.32
C THR A 684 -17.68 -32.36 26.58
N GLY A 685 -18.30 -33.16 27.46
CA GLY A 685 -17.73 -33.61 28.75
C GLY A 685 -16.90 -34.89 28.67
N LEU A 686 -17.09 -35.72 27.63
CA LEU A 686 -16.32 -36.94 27.38
C LEU A 686 -14.81 -36.65 27.41
N LYS A 687 -14.03 -37.49 28.10
CA LYS A 687 -12.57 -37.34 28.18
C LYS A 687 -11.87 -38.33 27.28
N LEU A 688 -11.08 -37.83 26.34
CA LEU A 688 -10.16 -38.63 25.53
C LEU A 688 -8.75 -38.49 26.14
N ALA A 689 -8.20 -39.59 26.66
CA ALA A 689 -6.88 -39.59 27.31
C ALA A 689 -6.71 -38.49 28.40
N GLY A 690 -7.76 -38.23 29.17
CA GLY A 690 -7.78 -37.22 30.24
C GLY A 690 -8.09 -35.78 29.78
N VAL A 691 -8.19 -35.53 28.47
CA VAL A 691 -8.53 -34.23 27.88
C VAL A 691 -10.00 -34.19 27.48
N PRO A 692 -10.78 -33.15 27.84
CA PRO A 692 -12.16 -33.01 27.37
C PRO A 692 -12.27 -33.03 25.84
N LEU A 693 -13.28 -33.70 25.30
CA LEU A 693 -13.46 -33.89 23.86
C LEU A 693 -13.55 -32.54 23.13
N ILE A 694 -14.21 -31.55 23.72
CA ILE A 694 -14.29 -30.18 23.17
C ILE A 694 -12.91 -29.53 22.98
N VAL A 695 -11.97 -29.79 23.90
CA VAL A 695 -10.58 -29.30 23.79
C VAL A 695 -9.85 -30.04 22.68
N ALA A 696 -10.03 -31.35 22.56
CA ALA A 696 -9.46 -32.14 21.47
C ALA A 696 -10.00 -31.69 20.09
N ILE A 697 -11.29 -31.40 19.98
CA ILE A 697 -11.92 -30.83 18.78
C ILE A 697 -11.30 -29.47 18.44
N ALA A 698 -11.14 -28.58 19.42
CA ALA A 698 -10.50 -27.27 19.18
C ALA A 698 -9.04 -27.42 18.71
N ILE A 699 -8.26 -28.36 19.27
CA ILE A 699 -6.90 -28.65 18.81
C ILE A 699 -6.90 -29.16 17.36
N LEU A 700 -7.82 -30.06 17.01
CA LEU A 700 -7.97 -30.56 15.64
C LEU A 700 -8.31 -29.42 14.66
N ILE A 701 -9.24 -28.53 15.04
CA ILE A 701 -9.63 -27.36 14.26
C ILE A 701 -8.47 -26.40 14.08
N LEU A 702 -7.67 -26.15 15.13
CA LEU A 702 -6.44 -25.35 15.04
C LEU A 702 -5.43 -26.00 14.10
N GLY A 703 -5.27 -27.33 14.14
CA GLY A 703 -4.43 -28.07 13.20
C GLY A 703 -4.89 -27.92 11.75
N ALA A 704 -6.20 -28.04 11.50
CA ALA A 704 -6.78 -27.80 10.18
C ALA A 704 -6.60 -26.34 9.73
N GLY A 705 -6.78 -25.39 10.64
CA GLY A 705 -6.51 -23.97 10.41
C GLY A 705 -5.02 -23.71 10.10
N TYR A 706 -4.10 -24.41 10.75
CA TYR A 706 -2.66 -24.30 10.48
C TYR A 706 -2.33 -24.78 9.07
N VAL A 707 -2.85 -25.95 8.68
CA VAL A 707 -2.68 -26.47 7.33
C VAL A 707 -3.28 -25.52 6.31
N LEU A 708 -4.52 -25.05 6.50
CA LEU A 708 -5.17 -24.11 5.62
C LEU A 708 -4.33 -22.83 5.46
N LEU A 709 -3.94 -22.18 6.55
CA LEU A 709 -3.34 -20.84 6.52
C LEU A 709 -1.87 -20.85 6.09
N TYR A 710 -1.10 -21.86 6.47
CA TYR A 710 0.37 -21.88 6.31
C TYR A 710 0.88 -22.93 5.34
N ARG A 711 0.06 -23.92 4.95
CA ARG A 711 0.48 -25.00 4.04
C ARG A 711 -0.26 -24.98 2.70
N THR A 712 -1.29 -24.15 2.54
CA THR A 712 -1.99 -23.99 1.25
C THR A 712 -1.77 -22.60 0.65
N ALA A 713 -1.76 -22.53 -0.70
CA ALA A 713 -1.72 -21.26 -1.43
C ALA A 713 -2.92 -20.37 -1.06
N ILE A 714 -4.10 -20.98 -0.89
CA ILE A 714 -5.33 -20.30 -0.49
C ILE A 714 -5.13 -19.53 0.83
N GLY A 715 -4.47 -20.15 1.81
CA GLY A 715 -4.14 -19.51 3.08
C GLY A 715 -3.25 -18.29 2.93
N ARG A 716 -2.22 -18.37 2.09
CA ARG A 716 -1.33 -17.22 1.80
C ARG A 716 -2.04 -16.12 1.02
N GLU A 717 -2.93 -16.49 0.10
CA GLU A 717 -3.76 -15.54 -0.63
C GLU A 717 -4.75 -14.79 0.28
N LEU A 718 -5.26 -15.39 1.36
CA LEU A 718 -6.09 -14.70 2.36
C LEU A 718 -5.32 -13.57 3.05
N PHE A 719 -4.08 -13.82 3.45
CA PHE A 719 -3.21 -12.79 4.04
C PHE A 719 -2.84 -11.72 3.01
N ALA A 720 -2.48 -12.11 1.79
CA ALA A 720 -2.19 -11.17 0.72
C ALA A 720 -3.39 -10.26 0.41
N THR A 721 -4.60 -10.84 0.38
CA THR A 721 -5.86 -10.11 0.19
C THR A 721 -6.05 -9.02 1.22
N GLY A 722 -5.78 -9.28 2.51
CA GLY A 722 -5.89 -8.24 3.53
C GLY A 722 -4.75 -7.23 3.52
N SER A 723 -3.53 -7.67 3.20
CA SER A 723 -2.33 -6.81 3.19
C SER A 723 -2.40 -5.76 2.09
N ASN A 724 -2.72 -6.18 0.85
CA ASN A 724 -2.87 -5.28 -0.30
C ASN A 724 -3.89 -5.85 -1.30
N PRO A 725 -5.20 -5.54 -1.15
CA PRO A 725 -6.25 -6.09 -2.02
C PRO A 725 -6.06 -5.74 -3.51
N ASP A 726 -5.60 -4.52 -3.81
CA ASP A 726 -5.39 -4.07 -5.18
C ASP A 726 -4.17 -4.74 -5.80
N GLY A 727 -3.07 -4.84 -5.05
CA GLY A 727 -1.89 -5.62 -5.44
C GLY A 727 -2.21 -7.10 -5.67
N ALA A 728 -3.05 -7.70 -4.82
CA ALA A 728 -3.53 -9.07 -4.97
C ALA A 728 -4.29 -9.28 -6.30
N ARG A 729 -5.15 -8.34 -6.69
CA ARG A 729 -5.87 -8.41 -7.98
C ARG A 729 -4.94 -8.28 -9.19
N LEU A 730 -3.93 -7.43 -9.11
CA LEU A 730 -2.95 -7.23 -10.19
C LEU A 730 -2.18 -8.52 -10.50
N ILE A 731 -1.88 -9.31 -9.47
CA ILE A 731 -1.14 -10.58 -9.60
C ILE A 731 -2.08 -11.79 -9.82
N GLY A 732 -3.36 -11.54 -10.07
CA GLY A 732 -4.34 -12.58 -10.42
C GLY A 732 -5.03 -13.31 -9.26
N ILE A 733 -4.88 -12.86 -8.00
CA ILE A 733 -5.60 -13.47 -6.87
C ILE A 733 -7.10 -13.13 -6.96
N PRO A 734 -8.01 -14.12 -6.88
CA PRO A 734 -9.45 -13.89 -6.93
C PRO A 734 -9.97 -13.39 -5.57
N VAL A 735 -9.62 -12.15 -5.22
CA VAL A 735 -9.90 -11.49 -3.92
C VAL A 735 -11.34 -11.72 -3.44
N ASP A 736 -12.32 -11.48 -4.29
CA ASP A 736 -13.75 -11.59 -3.91
C ASP A 736 -14.12 -13.03 -3.53
N ARG A 737 -13.56 -14.04 -4.22
CA ARG A 737 -13.77 -15.46 -3.86
C ARG A 737 -13.09 -15.81 -2.54
N ARG A 738 -11.93 -15.22 -2.24
CA ARG A 738 -11.20 -15.43 -0.99
C ARG A 738 -11.95 -14.84 0.20
N ILE A 739 -12.52 -13.65 0.04
CA ILE A 739 -13.39 -13.04 1.06
C ILE A 739 -14.64 -13.90 1.28
N LEU A 740 -15.33 -14.33 0.21
CA LEU A 740 -16.52 -15.18 0.32
C LEU A 740 -16.21 -16.50 1.05
N MET A 741 -15.09 -17.14 0.71
CA MET A 741 -14.64 -18.37 1.37
C MET A 741 -14.30 -18.14 2.85
N ALA A 742 -13.65 -17.02 3.18
CA ALA A 742 -13.33 -16.67 4.57
C ALA A 742 -14.60 -16.54 5.43
N PHE A 743 -15.61 -15.82 4.94
CA PHE A 743 -16.91 -15.69 5.62
C PHE A 743 -17.65 -17.04 5.70
N GLY A 744 -17.64 -17.86 4.65
CA GLY A 744 -18.26 -19.18 4.66
C GLY A 744 -17.62 -20.12 5.69
N LEU A 745 -16.29 -20.16 5.76
CA LEU A 745 -15.55 -20.96 6.76
C LEU A 745 -15.74 -20.40 8.18
N ALA A 746 -15.75 -19.08 8.34
CA ALA A 746 -16.05 -18.46 9.63
C ALA A 746 -17.46 -18.81 10.12
N GLY A 747 -18.45 -18.75 9.22
CA GLY A 747 -19.82 -19.19 9.48
C GLY A 747 -19.89 -20.67 9.85
N LEU A 748 -19.20 -21.55 9.12
CA LEU A 748 -19.11 -22.99 9.44
C LEU A 748 -18.55 -23.22 10.85
N LEU A 749 -17.45 -22.55 11.21
CA LEU A 749 -16.85 -22.65 12.54
C LEU A 749 -17.74 -22.03 13.63
N GLY A 750 -18.43 -20.93 13.34
CA GLY A 750 -19.44 -20.34 14.22
C GLY A 750 -20.61 -21.28 14.46
N GLY A 751 -21.06 -21.98 13.41
CA GLY A 751 -22.07 -23.02 13.49
C GLY A 751 -21.64 -24.19 14.38
N LEU A 752 -20.46 -24.76 14.12
CA LEU A 752 -19.88 -25.81 14.96
C LEU A 752 -19.74 -25.35 16.42
N CYS A 753 -19.29 -24.12 16.66
CA CYS A 753 -19.23 -23.52 17.98
C CYS A 753 -20.62 -23.42 18.64
N GLY A 754 -21.68 -23.14 17.87
CA GLY A 754 -23.08 -23.17 18.34
C GLY A 754 -23.53 -24.55 18.82
N ALA A 755 -23.23 -25.62 18.08
CA ALA A 755 -23.53 -26.99 18.53
C ALA A 755 -22.77 -27.36 19.82
N LEU A 756 -21.47 -27.04 19.89
CA LEU A 756 -20.66 -27.28 21.07
C LEU A 756 -21.14 -26.44 22.28
N TRP A 757 -21.61 -25.22 22.03
CA TRP A 757 -22.22 -24.36 23.05
C TRP A 757 -23.50 -24.99 23.60
N ALA A 758 -24.38 -25.47 22.70
CA ALA A 758 -25.65 -26.10 23.07
C ALA A 758 -25.47 -27.37 23.91
N SER A 759 -24.52 -28.23 23.54
CA SER A 759 -24.16 -29.41 24.34
C SER A 759 -23.63 -29.04 25.73
N ARG A 760 -22.79 -27.99 25.82
CA ARG A 760 -22.12 -27.61 27.07
C ARG A 760 -23.04 -26.96 28.11
N TYR A 761 -23.86 -26.00 27.69
CA TYR A 761 -24.63 -25.16 28.61
C TYR A 761 -26.03 -25.72 28.91
N ALA A 762 -26.49 -26.70 28.13
CA ALA A 762 -27.71 -27.49 28.31
C ALA A 762 -29.05 -26.73 28.30
N THR A 763 -29.07 -25.44 28.65
CA THR A 763 -30.22 -24.54 28.50
C THR A 763 -29.93 -23.52 27.41
N ILE A 764 -30.80 -23.48 26.40
CA ILE A 764 -30.62 -22.69 25.17
C ILE A 764 -31.87 -21.86 24.91
N ASP A 765 -31.71 -20.54 24.89
CA ASP A 765 -32.76 -19.56 24.64
C ASP A 765 -32.40 -18.64 23.46
N ALA A 766 -33.25 -17.66 23.18
CA ALA A 766 -33.01 -16.68 22.11
C ALA A 766 -31.80 -15.75 22.34
N ARG A 767 -31.25 -15.69 23.57
CA ARG A 767 -30.17 -14.79 24.00
C ARG A 767 -28.81 -15.48 24.07
N VAL A 768 -28.71 -16.72 23.61
CA VAL A 768 -27.44 -17.46 23.55
C VAL A 768 -26.37 -16.64 22.83
N ALA A 769 -25.18 -16.62 23.44
CA ALA A 769 -24.00 -15.87 22.99
C ALA A 769 -24.19 -14.34 22.88
N LEU A 770 -25.23 -13.74 23.47
CA LEU A 770 -25.40 -12.28 23.46
C LEU A 770 -24.17 -11.55 24.07
N GLY A 771 -23.55 -10.66 23.30
CA GLY A 771 -22.36 -9.91 23.71
C GLY A 771 -21.05 -10.69 23.56
N PHE A 772 -21.09 -11.95 23.13
CA PHE A 772 -19.90 -12.76 22.90
C PHE A 772 -19.10 -12.26 21.69
N GLU A 773 -19.73 -11.55 20.75
CA GLU A 773 -19.10 -10.98 19.56
C GLU A 773 -17.89 -10.09 19.89
N LEU A 774 -18.01 -9.27 20.93
CA LEU A 774 -16.93 -8.40 21.40
C LEU A 774 -15.79 -9.20 22.01
N THR A 775 -16.10 -10.28 22.72
CA THR A 775 -15.08 -11.16 23.35
C THR A 775 -14.29 -11.91 22.28
N VAL A 776 -14.96 -12.39 21.23
CA VAL A 776 -14.34 -13.05 20.08
C VAL A 776 -13.42 -12.11 19.32
N ILE A 777 -13.89 -10.89 19.02
CA ILE A 777 -13.07 -9.86 18.37
C ILE A 777 -11.89 -9.48 19.25
N ALA A 778 -12.13 -9.21 20.54
CA ALA A 778 -11.08 -8.89 21.49
C ALA A 778 -10.02 -9.99 21.55
N SER A 779 -10.44 -11.25 21.58
CA SER A 779 -9.53 -12.40 21.60
C SER A 779 -8.60 -12.41 20.39
N ALA A 780 -9.13 -12.21 19.19
CA ALA A 780 -8.34 -12.18 17.96
C ALA A 780 -7.39 -10.96 17.93
N VAL A 781 -7.88 -9.78 18.30
CA VAL A 781 -7.10 -8.52 18.27
C VAL A 781 -6.01 -8.51 19.34
N VAL A 782 -6.33 -8.88 20.59
CA VAL A 782 -5.37 -9.06 21.68
C VAL A 782 -4.34 -10.12 21.30
N GLY A 783 -4.77 -11.19 20.63
CA GLY A 783 -3.91 -12.22 20.05
C GLY A 783 -3.04 -11.77 18.88
N GLY A 784 -3.26 -10.59 18.30
CA GLY A 784 -2.39 -10.01 17.27
C GLY A 784 -2.79 -10.23 15.83
N VAL A 785 -4.07 -10.54 15.62
CA VAL A 785 -4.67 -10.40 14.31
C VAL A 785 -4.93 -8.92 14.04
N ALA A 786 -4.33 -8.39 12.97
CA ALA A 786 -4.48 -6.98 12.63
C ALA A 786 -5.89 -6.69 12.08
N ILE A 787 -6.54 -5.66 12.63
CA ILE A 787 -7.86 -5.19 12.14
C ILE A 787 -7.77 -4.69 10.69
N ARG A 788 -6.61 -4.15 10.30
CA ARG A 788 -6.35 -3.73 8.91
C ARG A 788 -6.14 -4.90 7.95
N GLY A 789 -6.16 -6.14 8.44
CA GLY A 789 -5.91 -7.35 7.67
C GLY A 789 -4.42 -7.64 7.46
N GLY A 790 -4.14 -8.72 6.75
CA GLY A 790 -2.78 -9.05 6.30
C GLY A 790 -1.88 -9.73 7.32
N SER A 791 -2.17 -9.69 8.62
CA SER A 791 -1.32 -10.32 9.65
C SER A 791 -2.11 -10.95 10.81
N GLY A 792 -1.52 -12.00 11.41
CA GLY A 792 -2.07 -12.72 12.55
C GLY A 792 -1.44 -14.11 12.72
N THR A 793 -1.53 -14.69 13.93
CA THR A 793 -1.06 -16.05 14.20
C THR A 793 -2.08 -16.88 14.99
N LEU A 794 -2.08 -18.19 14.76
CA LEU A 794 -2.92 -19.13 15.50
C LEU A 794 -2.55 -19.19 16.98
N LEU A 795 -1.26 -19.21 17.30
CA LEU A 795 -0.77 -19.16 18.68
C LEU A 795 -1.22 -17.88 19.37
N GLY A 796 -1.18 -16.76 18.66
CA GLY A 796 -1.66 -15.47 19.14
C GLY A 796 -3.12 -15.53 19.57
N ILE A 797 -3.98 -16.13 18.75
CA ILE A 797 -5.40 -16.31 19.09
C ILE A 797 -5.59 -17.18 20.32
N VAL A 798 -4.87 -18.30 20.43
CA VAL A 798 -4.93 -19.18 21.60
C VAL A 798 -4.55 -18.41 22.87
N LEU A 799 -3.43 -17.68 22.84
CA LEU A 799 -2.98 -16.87 23.97
C LEU A 799 -3.94 -15.72 24.29
N GLY A 800 -4.48 -15.05 23.27
CA GLY A 800 -5.49 -14.00 23.42
C GLY A 800 -6.78 -14.51 24.08
N SER A 801 -7.28 -15.66 23.63
CA SER A 801 -8.47 -16.32 24.21
C SER A 801 -8.24 -16.70 25.66
N LEU A 802 -7.11 -17.36 25.95
CA LEU A 802 -6.75 -17.76 27.32
C LEU A 802 -6.58 -16.54 28.23
N THR A 803 -5.98 -15.46 27.73
CA THR A 803 -5.80 -14.22 28.49
C THR A 803 -7.13 -13.62 28.93
N LEU A 804 -8.04 -13.41 27.98
CA LEU A 804 -9.35 -12.85 28.30
C LEU A 804 -10.16 -13.75 29.22
N LEU A 805 -10.05 -15.07 29.05
CA LEU A 805 -10.79 -16.01 29.88
C LEU A 805 -10.24 -16.11 31.30
N VAL A 806 -8.91 -16.06 31.49
CA VAL A 806 -8.28 -15.97 32.81
C VAL A 806 -8.69 -14.69 33.52
N ILE A 807 -8.74 -13.56 32.81
CA ILE A 807 -9.25 -12.29 33.33
C ILE A 807 -10.71 -12.43 33.76
N LYS A 808 -11.58 -12.94 32.87
CA LYS A 808 -13.00 -13.16 33.16
C LYS A 808 -13.18 -14.01 34.41
N ASN A 809 -12.56 -15.19 34.42
CA ASN A 809 -12.69 -16.15 35.51
C ASN A 809 -12.17 -15.57 36.82
N GLY A 810 -11.03 -14.85 36.79
CA GLY A 810 -10.46 -14.26 37.98
C GLY A 810 -11.34 -13.16 38.57
N LEU A 811 -11.87 -12.27 37.73
CA LEU A 811 -12.80 -11.22 38.17
C LEU A 811 -14.11 -11.82 38.74
N THR A 812 -14.64 -12.88 38.12
CA THR A 812 -15.80 -13.60 38.65
C THR A 812 -15.51 -14.24 40.02
N LEU A 813 -14.34 -14.85 40.22
CA LEU A 813 -13.95 -15.46 41.50
C LEU A 813 -13.77 -14.44 42.63
N VAL A 814 -13.46 -13.19 42.30
CA VAL A 814 -13.37 -12.05 43.24
C VAL A 814 -14.72 -11.31 43.37
N ARG A 815 -15.79 -11.82 42.73
CA ARG A 815 -17.16 -11.27 42.77
C ARG A 815 -17.27 -9.85 42.19
N VAL A 816 -16.47 -9.54 41.18
CA VAL A 816 -16.67 -8.32 40.37
C VAL A 816 -17.96 -8.47 39.57
N ASP A 817 -18.77 -7.41 39.56
CA ASP A 817 -20.05 -7.41 38.84
C ASP A 817 -19.83 -7.64 37.33
N PRO A 818 -20.59 -8.56 36.70
CA PRO A 818 -20.44 -8.90 35.28
C PRO A 818 -20.54 -7.71 34.32
N LEU A 819 -21.23 -6.62 34.68
CA LEU A 819 -21.32 -5.41 33.85
C LEU A 819 -19.95 -4.77 33.64
N TRP A 820 -19.07 -4.81 34.64
CA TRP A 820 -17.72 -4.26 34.53
C TRP A 820 -16.81 -5.09 33.62
N LEU A 821 -17.12 -6.37 33.37
CA LEU A 821 -16.33 -7.21 32.47
C LEU A 821 -16.25 -6.62 31.05
N GLN A 822 -17.36 -6.05 30.56
CA GLN A 822 -17.38 -5.42 29.24
C GLN A 822 -16.48 -4.18 29.19
N GLY A 823 -16.49 -3.36 30.26
CA GLY A 823 -15.60 -2.21 30.39
C GLY A 823 -14.12 -2.61 30.43
N VAL A 824 -13.80 -3.69 31.15
CA VAL A 824 -12.44 -4.26 31.21
C VAL A 824 -12.01 -4.77 29.84
N TYR A 825 -12.86 -5.48 29.10
CA TYR A 825 -12.53 -5.91 27.74
C TYR A 825 -12.29 -4.72 26.82
N GLY A 826 -13.12 -3.67 26.90
CA GLY A 826 -12.91 -2.42 26.16
C GLY A 826 -11.55 -1.80 26.46
N LEU A 827 -11.16 -1.72 27.73
CA LEU A 827 -9.85 -1.22 28.15
C LEU A 827 -8.70 -2.10 27.63
N VAL A 828 -8.81 -3.42 27.73
CA VAL A 828 -7.80 -4.36 27.23
C VAL A 828 -7.60 -4.23 25.72
N ILE A 829 -8.69 -4.08 24.96
CA ILE A 829 -8.62 -3.82 23.51
C ILE A 829 -7.91 -2.48 23.24
N LEU A 830 -8.29 -1.41 23.94
CA LEU A 830 -7.67 -0.09 23.77
C LEU A 830 -6.17 -0.12 24.09
N VAL A 831 -5.77 -0.81 25.15
CA VAL A 831 -4.36 -0.98 25.52
C VAL A 831 -3.63 -1.80 24.46
N ALA A 832 -4.19 -2.93 24.00
CA ALA A 832 -3.57 -3.77 22.98
C ALA A 832 -3.35 -3.00 21.67
N ILE A 833 -4.37 -2.26 21.20
CA ILE A 833 -4.29 -1.43 20.00
C ILE A 833 -3.32 -0.26 20.20
N GLY A 834 -3.34 0.37 21.38
CA GLY A 834 -2.45 1.47 21.73
C GLY A 834 -0.98 1.06 21.71
N ILE A 835 -0.66 -0.13 22.21
CA ILE A 835 0.69 -0.72 22.17
C ILE A 835 1.11 -0.97 20.72
N ASP A 836 0.28 -1.63 19.90
CA ASP A 836 0.59 -1.88 18.48
C ASP A 836 0.83 -0.56 17.73
N THR A 837 0.00 0.47 17.97
CA THR A 837 0.15 1.80 17.36
C THR A 837 1.44 2.50 17.79
N PHE A 838 1.79 2.41 19.08
CA PHE A 838 3.01 2.99 19.61
C PHE A 838 4.27 2.32 19.04
N ILE A 839 4.25 0.98 18.91
CA ILE A 839 5.35 0.21 18.32
C ILE A 839 5.54 0.61 16.85
N VAL A 840 4.45 0.69 16.07
CA VAL A 840 4.50 1.11 14.66
C VAL A 840 5.05 2.52 14.52
N ARG A 841 4.57 3.49 15.31
CA ARG A 841 5.09 4.87 15.29
C ARG A 841 6.57 4.93 15.63
N ARG A 842 7.03 4.16 16.61
CA ARG A 842 8.44 4.13 17.00
C ARG A 842 9.31 3.50 15.91
N ALA A 843 8.79 2.47 15.21
CA ALA A 843 9.45 1.88 14.06
C ALA A 843 9.52 2.85 12.87
N GLU A 844 8.47 3.64 12.61
CA GLU A 844 8.46 4.70 11.60
C GLU A 844 9.45 5.82 11.94
N GLN A 845 9.51 6.26 13.21
CA GLN A 845 10.50 7.25 13.67
C GLN A 845 11.93 6.72 13.56
N ALA A 846 12.18 5.46 13.91
CA ALA A 846 13.48 4.81 13.73
C ALA A 846 13.83 4.65 12.24
N ARG A 847 12.84 4.41 11.38
CA ARG A 847 13.00 4.36 9.92
C ARG A 847 13.37 5.73 9.36
N GLN A 848 12.72 6.81 9.81
CA GLN A 848 13.08 8.18 9.45
C GLN A 848 14.50 8.54 9.95
N ALA A 849 14.88 8.07 11.13
CA ALA A 849 16.24 8.26 11.66
C ALA A 849 17.33 7.45 10.93
N ARG A 850 16.96 6.36 10.22
CA ARG A 850 17.86 5.55 9.36
C ARG A 850 17.92 6.02 7.90
N MET A 851 16.97 6.87 7.49
CA MET A 851 16.96 7.54 6.18
C MET A 851 17.77 8.84 6.22
N ARG A 852 17.88 9.46 7.40
CA ARG A 852 18.92 10.43 7.75
C ARG A 852 20.24 9.70 7.94
#